data_AF-A0A2P9DR53-F1
#
_entry.id   AF-A0A2P9DR53-F1
#
_cell.length_a   1.000
_cell.length_b   1.000
_cell.length_c   1.000
_cell.angle_alpha   90.00
_cell.angle_beta   90.00
_cell.angle_gamma   90.00
#
_symmetry.space_group_name_H-M   'P 1'
#
loop_
_entity.id
_entity.type
_entity.pdbx_description
1 polymer ?
#
loop_
_entity_poly.entity_id
_entity_poly.type
_entity_poly.pdbx_seq_one_letter_code
_entity_poly.pdbx_strand_id
1 'polypeptide(L)'
;MYRNISASIILCLLLIVRINCYGKSNLRNYIKGFNESIEDDKNSSFEIKLPVINFPLSSNDITNDYKNDEKESRHNLWNNEEIEPSTYYSVLPSLLNAVYLFSSICFILCLTGLNAHRTSKRGNILGFIGIVAAIMITFSQVGFGFRYKLFLLIVIPAITIGLYIAHNVSMVQMPQLVALFHSFVGLAALFVGFSKYHSESFENYEISTIHLLELYVGTFIASIAFIGSLVAAGKLSGILDSKSLKLQIKKAINILCIVLIIILGYYFVTLKLLYLKSICLYISLIIDSFLGFHLIASIGAADMPVIISVLNSYSGFATAISGFLLHNNLLIISGALIGSSGAVLSYIMCIGMNRDIFNIILGGWDDYENSGESIYDQNFIEKKKKTINSTTNKYVAENLINAKNIIIVPGYGTALSKCQRELAEICSILTSRNINVTFAIHPVAGRMPGHLNVLLAEANIPYNIVKEMNEINPIISEADIVLVVGANDIVNPSSLDPSSKIYGMPVIEVWKSKQVIVFKRTLNTGYSAIDNPLFYFSNTFLLFGDAKHTTNQILTILNDYVNNKYPDISDQDRYIKHDKREVQFSYSLTDSSHSNDDSSFKEENYPKPRRVIGLIKDDNLKGGNDLLIENIQSEVEYIPNIKDQKRDVNLSIVPISPKFVPKLRLMGFRILVERDIGTNILMQNDEYTKYGAEVVSRNDIFQQSNIILKVDPPTVSFIEEIQNNTVLISYLWPSINCDLLDKMIQDEEKHNITYLAIDEVPRSTRAQKLDVRSSMSNLQGYRAVLEAFFILPRFSKSSITAAGKINPAKVFVIGAGVAGLQAIITAKSLGAIVYSHDSRLSTEEEVKSCGGIFIKIPTSERGDILNMSTEINSEEYIKIQSNLFKKIIKKCDILICSASVPGKTSPKLVTTEMIKLMKPGSVAVDLSTEFGDKKNNWGGNIECSQSNENILINGVHVLGRDKIERNMPMQASDLFSMNMINLLEEMGGGVHFNVDMNNDIIKSLVVIKDGNILYSLDKSVEKLRKSESVFINDQKELIEPLSEKKIKYPTGLRLTEKFIESDTFFYISLVSVIILTFLAATFLSQSDLQSLFLFTLSTIVGYYCVWSVTPALHTPLMSVTNALSGVIIIGSMIEYGNGYKDLSSILSMLATFLSSVNLSGGFYVTKRMLDMFFI
;
A
#
# COMPACT_ATOMS: atom_id res chain seq x y z
N MET A 1 10.67 15.55 60.78
CA MET A 1 11.35 15.22 59.50
C MET A 1 10.40 14.62 58.46
N TYR A 2 9.52 13.66 58.81
CA TYR A 2 8.48 13.10 57.91
C TYR A 2 7.52 14.14 57.31
N ARG A 3 7.11 15.16 58.08
CA ARG A 3 6.21 16.23 57.65
C ARG A 3 6.80 17.14 56.55
N ASN A 4 8.14 17.26 56.49
CA ASN A 4 8.81 18.07 55.47
C ASN A 4 9.02 17.29 54.16
N ILE A 5 9.11 15.96 54.22
CA ILE A 5 9.34 15.12 53.03
C ILE A 5 8.02 14.90 52.29
N SER A 6 6.91 14.64 52.98
CA SER A 6 5.59 14.55 52.36
C SER A 6 5.16 15.89 51.73
N ALA A 7 5.40 17.01 52.42
CA ALA A 7 5.17 18.34 51.88
C ALA A 7 6.08 18.65 50.68
N SER A 8 7.35 18.23 50.70
CA SER A 8 8.29 18.43 49.57
C SER A 8 7.94 17.56 48.36
N ILE A 9 7.43 16.35 48.55
CA ILE A 9 7.00 15.45 47.47
C ILE A 9 5.70 15.98 46.82
N ILE A 10 4.74 16.46 47.63
CA ILE A 10 3.51 17.10 47.13
C ILE A 10 3.84 18.42 46.41
N LEU A 11 4.78 19.22 46.94
CA LEU A 11 5.25 20.45 46.31
C LEU A 11 6.03 20.17 45.01
N CYS A 12 6.83 19.10 44.95
CA CYS A 12 7.49 18.64 43.73
C CYS A 12 6.49 18.17 42.68
N LEU A 13 5.47 17.40 43.06
CA LEU A 13 4.39 16.97 42.17
C LEU A 13 3.59 18.16 41.63
N LEU A 14 3.29 19.16 42.46
CA LEU A 14 2.63 20.40 42.04
C LEU A 14 3.52 21.29 41.17
N LEU A 15 4.84 21.32 41.40
CA LEU A 15 5.81 22.03 40.57
C LEU A 15 5.99 21.36 39.21
N ILE A 16 6.01 20.03 39.14
CA ILE A 16 6.07 19.28 37.88
C ILE A 16 4.81 19.51 37.03
N VAL A 17 3.64 19.63 37.66
CA VAL A 17 2.39 20.00 36.97
C VAL A 17 2.43 21.46 36.49
N ARG A 18 3.03 22.39 37.25
CA ARG A 18 3.19 23.79 36.85
C ARG A 18 4.23 24.03 35.74
N ILE A 19 5.29 23.22 35.68
CA ILE A 19 6.39 23.42 34.72
C ILE A 19 5.99 23.02 33.29
N ASN A 20 4.97 22.16 33.10
CA ASN A 20 4.45 21.80 31.77
C ASN A 20 3.42 22.78 31.17
N CYS A 21 3.13 23.91 31.84
CA CYS A 21 2.15 24.91 31.35
C CYS A 21 2.76 26.19 30.77
N TYR A 22 4.06 26.22 30.47
CA TYR A 22 4.66 27.34 29.71
C TYR A 22 4.90 26.95 28.26
N GLY A 23 3.88 27.19 27.43
CA GLY A 23 3.94 26.97 25.98
C GLY A 23 2.72 27.52 25.23
N LYS A 24 2.67 28.85 25.09
CA LYS A 24 1.87 29.66 24.14
C LYS A 24 0.32 29.55 24.17
N SER A 25 -0.25 30.64 24.68
CA SER A 25 -1.56 31.27 24.41
C SER A 25 -2.35 30.80 23.17
N ASN A 26 -3.58 30.33 23.38
CA ASN A 26 -4.77 30.63 22.54
C ASN A 26 -6.06 29.94 23.04
N LEU A 27 -6.43 30.10 24.32
CA LEU A 27 -7.69 29.55 24.84
C LEU A 27 -8.51 30.54 25.66
N ARG A 28 -8.37 31.85 25.41
CA ARG A 28 -9.08 32.91 26.15
C ARG A 28 -10.26 33.56 25.41
N ASN A 29 -10.52 33.15 24.16
CA ASN A 29 -11.61 33.73 23.34
C ASN A 29 -12.82 32.81 23.12
N TYR A 30 -12.92 31.64 23.78
CA TYR A 30 -14.00 30.68 23.53
C TYR A 30 -15.00 30.48 24.69
N ILE A 31 -14.85 31.20 25.82
CA ILE A 31 -15.71 31.02 27.02
C ILE A 31 -16.57 32.27 27.31
N LYS A 32 -16.67 33.22 26.37
CA LYS A 32 -17.43 34.48 26.57
C LYS A 32 -18.72 34.62 25.77
N GLY A 33 -19.22 33.55 25.15
CA GLY A 33 -20.40 33.62 24.26
C GLY A 33 -21.58 32.72 24.63
N PHE A 34 -21.62 32.12 25.83
CA PHE A 34 -22.61 31.07 26.15
C PHE A 34 -23.39 31.31 27.44
N ASN A 35 -23.65 32.58 27.80
CA ASN A 35 -24.41 32.93 29.01
C ASN A 35 -25.55 33.94 28.78
N GLU A 36 -26.12 34.00 27.57
CA GLU A 36 -27.41 34.68 27.35
C GLU A 36 -28.27 33.85 26.39
N SER A 37 -29.29 33.21 26.98
CA SER A 37 -30.56 32.73 26.41
C SER A 37 -30.82 31.29 26.85
N ILE A 38 -31.81 31.10 27.72
CA ILE A 38 -32.89 30.10 27.67
C ILE A 38 -33.61 30.19 29.03
N GLU A 39 -34.67 30.99 29.05
CA GLU A 39 -35.86 30.73 29.86
C GLU A 39 -36.73 29.72 29.11
N ASP A 40 -37.46 28.92 29.90
CA ASP A 40 -38.50 27.94 29.54
C ASP A 40 -37.99 26.68 28.80
N ASP A 41 -38.12 25.46 29.34
CA ASP A 41 -39.40 24.84 29.63
C ASP A 41 -39.19 23.48 30.34
N LYS A 42 -40.22 23.06 31.07
CA LYS A 42 -40.24 21.89 31.98
C LYS A 42 -40.44 20.57 31.22
N ASN A 43 -39.67 19.53 31.56
CA ASN A 43 -40.14 18.17 31.94
C ASN A 43 -39.09 17.05 31.70
N SER A 44 -38.93 16.21 32.73
CA SER A 44 -38.35 14.84 32.79
C SER A 44 -37.06 14.70 33.62
N SER A 45 -37.25 14.49 34.92
CA SER A 45 -36.21 14.17 35.89
C SER A 45 -35.95 12.65 35.95
N PHE A 46 -34.77 12.21 35.50
CA PHE A 46 -34.10 11.01 36.00
C PHE A 46 -32.86 11.49 36.78
N GLU A 47 -32.96 11.56 38.11
CA GLU A 47 -31.83 11.94 38.99
C GLU A 47 -31.09 10.69 39.48
N ILE A 48 -29.80 10.59 39.15
CA ILE A 48 -28.84 9.75 39.88
C ILE A 48 -28.28 10.60 41.03
N LYS A 49 -28.62 10.26 42.27
CA LYS A 49 -28.01 10.86 43.47
C LYS A 49 -26.56 10.39 43.61
N LEU A 50 -25.61 11.29 43.38
CA LEU A 50 -24.22 11.12 43.84
C LEU A 50 -24.14 11.45 45.35
N PRO A 51 -23.41 10.67 46.17
CA PRO A 51 -23.21 11.00 47.57
C PRO A 51 -22.31 12.24 47.69
N VAL A 52 -22.77 13.22 48.48
CA VAL A 52 -22.02 14.43 48.81
C VAL A 52 -20.87 14.07 49.76
N ILE A 53 -19.63 14.28 49.32
CA ILE A 53 -18.45 14.22 50.19
C ILE A 53 -18.38 15.56 50.93
N ASN A 54 -18.75 15.56 52.22
CA ASN A 54 -18.56 16.71 53.09
C ASN A 54 -17.08 16.82 53.50
N PHE A 55 -16.40 17.88 53.03
CA PHE A 55 -15.17 18.34 53.64
C PHE A 55 -15.51 19.19 54.88
N PRO A 56 -14.83 19.03 56.04
CA PRO A 56 -15.05 19.91 57.16
C PRO A 56 -14.54 21.31 56.81
N LEU A 57 -15.48 22.26 56.71
CA LEU A 57 -15.22 23.69 56.56
C LEU A 57 -14.58 24.22 57.83
N SER A 58 -13.39 24.80 57.68
CA SER A 58 -12.85 25.75 58.64
C SER A 58 -13.65 27.05 58.56
N SER A 59 -14.08 27.55 59.73
CA SER A 59 -14.12 28.97 60.15
C SER A 59 -15.43 29.34 60.86
N ASN A 60 -15.34 29.87 62.10
CA ASN A 60 -15.53 31.30 62.37
C ASN A 60 -15.70 31.62 63.88
N ASP A 61 -14.95 32.64 64.30
CA ASP A 61 -15.34 33.81 65.09
C ASP A 61 -16.22 33.70 66.37
N ILE A 62 -15.52 33.96 67.48
CA ILE A 62 -15.79 34.92 68.57
C ILE A 62 -17.19 35.61 68.62
N THR A 63 -17.98 35.32 69.66
CA THR A 63 -18.48 36.21 70.75
C THR A 63 -19.86 35.80 71.29
N ASN A 64 -20.00 35.90 72.62
CA ASN A 64 -21.22 36.01 73.44
C ASN A 64 -22.15 34.78 73.54
N ASP A 65 -22.03 34.01 74.62
CA ASP A 65 -22.80 34.32 75.83
C ASP A 65 -22.30 33.54 77.06
N TYR A 66 -22.22 34.27 78.17
CA TYR A 66 -21.87 33.78 79.50
C TYR A 66 -23.16 33.35 80.24
N LYS A 67 -23.00 32.36 81.13
CA LYS A 67 -23.88 31.96 82.27
C LYS A 67 -24.83 30.78 82.03
N ASN A 68 -24.41 29.63 82.58
CA ASN A 68 -25.06 28.89 83.68
C ASN A 68 -24.18 27.64 83.90
N ASP A 69 -23.36 27.55 84.96
CA ASP A 69 -23.74 27.09 86.31
C ASP A 69 -24.78 25.95 86.22
N GLU A 70 -24.55 24.71 86.65
CA GLU A 70 -23.77 24.25 87.79
C GLU A 70 -23.74 22.70 87.77
N LYS A 71 -22.69 22.13 88.38
CA LYS A 71 -22.68 20.85 89.13
C LYS A 71 -22.99 19.56 88.36
N GLU A 72 -21.92 18.80 88.06
CA GLU A 72 -21.63 17.57 88.81
C GLU A 72 -20.27 16.97 88.40
N SER A 73 -19.64 16.26 89.36
CA SER A 73 -18.40 15.47 89.24
C SER A 73 -17.05 16.20 89.32
N ARG A 74 -16.72 16.69 90.53
CA ARG A 74 -15.33 16.69 91.01
C ARG A 74 -15.10 15.44 91.86
N HIS A 75 -14.35 14.48 91.32
CA HIS A 75 -13.33 13.78 92.08
C HIS A 75 -12.30 13.12 91.13
N ASN A 76 -11.06 13.61 91.24
CA ASN A 76 -9.76 12.95 90.95
C ASN A 76 -9.53 12.61 89.46
N LEU A 77 -8.84 13.38 88.62
CA LEU A 77 -7.48 13.95 88.68
C LEU A 77 -6.34 12.94 88.98
N TRP A 78 -5.62 12.61 87.89
CA TRP A 78 -4.23 12.13 87.74
C TRP A 78 -3.99 10.62 87.55
N ASN A 79 -3.94 10.20 86.28
CA ASN A 79 -2.69 9.75 85.63
C ASN A 79 -2.87 9.54 84.11
N ASN A 80 -2.09 10.31 83.33
CA ASN A 80 -1.64 10.11 81.94
C ASN A 80 -2.51 9.27 80.98
N GLU A 81 -3.34 9.94 80.17
CA GLU A 81 -3.76 9.42 78.86
C GLU A 81 -2.72 9.83 77.81
N GLU A 82 -2.03 8.81 77.28
CA GLU A 82 -1.27 8.91 76.04
C GLU A 82 -2.21 9.33 74.90
N ILE A 83 -1.79 10.34 74.14
CA ILE A 83 -2.46 10.75 72.91
C ILE A 83 -2.34 9.60 71.89
N GLU A 84 -3.42 8.89 71.62
CA GLU A 84 -3.45 7.82 70.62
C GLU A 84 -3.12 8.35 69.20
N PRO A 85 -2.14 7.78 68.48
CA PRO A 85 -1.77 8.17 67.13
C PRO A 85 -2.57 7.39 66.07
N SER A 86 -3.90 7.49 66.04
CA SER A 86 -4.74 6.64 65.18
C SER A 86 -5.00 7.17 63.75
N THR A 87 -4.73 8.45 63.46
CA THR A 87 -5.06 9.05 62.14
C THR A 87 -3.94 9.00 61.09
N TYR A 88 -2.68 8.81 61.50
CA TYR A 88 -1.53 8.82 60.59
C TYR A 88 -1.26 7.47 59.90
N TYR A 89 -1.70 6.36 60.49
CA TYR A 89 -1.45 5.01 59.98
C TYR A 89 -2.41 4.57 58.85
N SER A 90 -3.54 5.25 58.65
CA SER A 90 -4.53 4.88 57.62
C SER A 90 -4.23 5.41 56.22
N VAL A 91 -3.47 6.49 56.08
CA VAL A 91 -3.24 7.16 54.78
C VAL A 91 -2.17 6.47 53.93
N LEU A 92 -1.18 5.83 54.57
CA LEU A 92 -0.01 5.27 53.88
C LEU A 92 -0.35 4.07 52.96
N PRO A 93 -1.18 3.08 53.39
CA PRO A 93 -1.61 2.00 52.51
C PRO A 93 -2.47 2.48 51.34
N SER A 94 -3.34 3.47 51.57
CA SER A 94 -4.17 4.07 50.52
C SER A 94 -3.33 4.82 49.49
N LEU A 95 -2.29 5.55 49.92
CA LEU A 95 -1.36 6.24 49.03
C LEU A 95 -0.53 5.25 48.20
N LEU A 96 -0.05 4.15 48.79
CA LEU A 96 0.67 3.09 48.08
C LEU A 96 -0.18 2.54 46.92
N ASN A 97 -1.42 2.14 47.20
CA ASN A 97 -2.34 1.62 46.20
C ASN A 97 -2.70 2.66 45.12
N ALA A 98 -2.86 3.93 45.50
CA ALA A 98 -3.12 5.01 44.54
C ALA A 98 -1.94 5.24 43.58
N VAL A 99 -0.70 5.21 44.08
CA VAL A 99 0.49 5.34 43.23
C VAL A 99 0.68 4.10 42.36
N TYR A 100 0.42 2.89 42.87
CA TYR A 100 0.42 1.68 42.04
C TYR A 100 -0.62 1.74 40.92
N LEU A 101 -1.83 2.22 41.21
CA LEU A 101 -2.85 2.46 40.18
C LEU A 101 -2.35 3.48 39.13
N PHE A 102 -1.75 4.59 39.57
CA PHE A 102 -1.17 5.59 38.68
C PHE A 102 -0.07 4.99 37.78
N SER A 103 0.83 4.19 38.35
CA SER A 103 1.88 3.48 37.61
C SER A 103 1.31 2.49 36.61
N SER A 104 0.28 1.72 36.99
CA SER A 104 -0.44 0.81 36.08
C SER A 104 -1.08 1.54 34.89
N ILE A 105 -1.74 2.68 35.15
CA ILE A 105 -2.31 3.53 34.08
C ILE A 105 -1.19 4.04 33.16
N CYS A 106 -0.06 4.47 33.72
CA CYS A 106 1.09 4.89 32.93
C CYS A 106 1.64 3.78 32.04
N PHE A 107 1.64 2.52 32.49
CA PHE A 107 2.08 1.37 31.68
C PHE A 107 1.10 1.07 30.54
N ILE A 108 -0.20 1.16 30.80
CA ILE A 108 -1.24 1.02 29.76
C ILE A 108 -1.08 2.16 28.72
N LEU A 109 -0.92 3.40 29.17
CA LEU A 109 -0.68 4.56 28.30
C LEU A 109 0.65 4.48 27.56
N CYS A 110 1.66 3.83 28.15
CA CYS A 110 2.91 3.54 27.50
C CYS A 110 2.69 2.66 26.27
N LEU A 111 2.02 1.51 26.42
CA LEU A 111 1.77 0.59 25.31
C LEU A 111 0.83 1.19 24.26
N THR A 112 -0.30 1.76 24.68
CA THR A 112 -1.26 2.40 23.75
C THR A 112 -0.66 3.61 23.02
N GLY A 113 0.32 4.29 23.63
CA GLY A 113 1.08 5.35 22.98
C GLY A 113 1.79 4.90 21.71
N LEU A 114 2.13 3.62 21.57
CA LEU A 114 2.76 3.04 20.38
C LEU A 114 1.78 2.76 19.23
N ASN A 115 0.48 3.03 19.39
CA ASN A 115 -0.51 2.87 18.30
C ASN A 115 -0.28 3.82 17.13
N ALA A 116 0.44 4.92 17.34
CA ALA A 116 0.82 5.84 16.30
C ALA A 116 2.22 6.38 16.56
N HIS A 117 2.95 6.69 15.48
CA HIS A 117 4.25 7.34 15.57
C HIS A 117 4.16 8.57 16.48
N ARG A 118 3.31 9.56 16.17
CA ARG A 118 3.23 10.84 16.91
C ARG A 118 3.10 10.72 18.43
N THR A 119 2.46 9.67 18.93
CA THR A 119 2.24 9.44 20.37
C THR A 119 3.31 8.57 21.02
N SER A 120 4.08 7.79 20.25
CA SER A 120 5.02 6.78 20.73
C SER A 120 6.06 7.30 21.72
N LYS A 121 6.66 8.47 21.45
CA LYS A 121 7.62 9.12 22.36
C LYS A 121 7.01 9.46 23.72
N ARG A 122 5.79 10.02 23.72
CA ARG A 122 5.06 10.35 24.94
C ARG A 122 4.71 9.07 25.71
N GLY A 123 4.31 8.01 25.01
CA GLY A 123 4.10 6.68 25.59
C GLY A 123 5.32 6.19 26.38
N ASN A 124 6.49 6.15 25.74
CA ASN A 124 7.73 5.71 26.40
C ASN A 124 8.08 6.54 27.65
N ILE A 125 7.86 7.87 27.61
CA ILE A 125 8.08 8.75 28.76
C ILE A 125 7.11 8.43 29.90
N LEU A 126 5.83 8.18 29.59
CA LEU A 126 4.83 7.79 30.60
C LEU A 126 5.21 6.47 31.27
N GLY A 127 5.68 5.47 30.52
CA GLY A 127 6.18 4.22 31.07
C GLY A 127 7.32 4.45 32.07
N PHE A 128 8.29 5.29 31.71
CA PHE A 128 9.40 5.66 32.59
C PHE A 128 8.92 6.37 33.88
N ILE A 129 8.01 7.35 33.75
CA ILE A 129 7.41 8.05 34.90
C ILE A 129 6.69 7.07 35.83
N GLY A 130 5.94 6.12 35.26
CA GLY A 130 5.22 5.10 36.02
C GLY A 130 6.15 4.24 36.88
N ILE A 131 7.29 3.82 36.32
CA ILE A 131 8.28 3.03 37.08
C ILE A 131 8.96 3.86 38.17
N VAL A 132 9.38 5.10 37.86
CA VAL A 132 10.01 5.97 38.86
C VAL A 132 9.06 6.23 40.02
N ALA A 133 7.78 6.51 39.74
CA ALA A 133 6.76 6.69 40.77
C ALA A 133 6.60 5.43 41.64
N ALA A 134 6.61 4.26 41.02
CA ALA A 134 6.51 2.99 41.72
C ALA A 134 7.71 2.72 42.65
N ILE A 135 8.94 2.89 42.16
CA ILE A 135 10.15 2.76 42.99
C ILE A 135 10.12 3.73 44.17
N MET A 136 9.70 4.98 43.93
CA MET A 136 9.66 6.01 44.96
C MET A 136 8.67 5.69 46.08
N ILE A 137 7.47 5.19 45.74
CA ILE A 137 6.50 4.82 46.77
C ILE A 137 6.89 3.55 47.52
N THR A 138 7.59 2.61 46.87
CA THR A 138 8.10 1.38 47.52
C THR A 138 9.10 1.69 48.64
N PHE A 139 9.84 2.80 48.58
CA PHE A 139 10.66 3.24 49.72
C PHE A 139 9.86 3.54 50.99
N SER A 140 8.56 3.82 50.86
CA SER A 140 7.66 4.06 51.99
C SER A 140 7.04 2.78 52.55
N GLN A 141 7.28 1.63 51.91
CA GLN A 141 6.67 0.36 52.28
C GLN A 141 7.35 -0.26 53.52
N VAL A 142 6.53 -0.85 54.39
CA VAL A 142 6.98 -1.55 55.60
C VAL A 142 7.71 -2.82 55.18
N GLY A 143 9.04 -2.82 55.27
CA GLY A 143 9.92 -3.91 54.81
C GLY A 143 11.27 -3.41 54.28
N PHE A 144 11.26 -2.35 53.47
CA PHE A 144 12.48 -1.76 52.93
C PHE A 144 13.15 -0.76 53.91
N GLY A 145 12.37 0.09 54.57
CA GLY A 145 12.85 1.03 55.60
C GLY A 145 13.85 2.10 55.09
N PHE A 146 14.80 2.52 55.93
CA PHE A 146 15.83 3.53 55.60
C PHE A 146 17.01 3.00 54.75
N ARG A 147 16.82 1.92 53.96
CA ARG A 147 17.90 1.26 53.19
C ARG A 147 18.17 1.90 51.83
N TYR A 148 17.77 3.16 51.65
CA TYR A 148 17.99 3.94 50.42
C TYR A 148 19.47 3.96 50.01
N LYS A 149 20.41 3.97 50.97
CA LYS A 149 21.85 3.94 50.68
C LYS A 149 22.28 2.66 49.96
N LEU A 150 21.80 1.50 50.43
CA LEU A 150 22.11 0.21 49.84
C LEU A 150 21.52 0.08 48.43
N PHE A 151 20.26 0.49 48.27
CA PHE A 151 19.63 0.52 46.95
C PHE A 151 20.39 1.42 45.98
N LEU A 152 20.71 2.66 46.36
CA LEU A 152 21.46 3.57 45.49
C LEU A 152 22.86 3.05 45.14
N LEU A 153 23.54 2.38 46.07
CA LEU A 153 24.85 1.76 45.84
C LEU A 153 24.81 0.69 44.73
N ILE A 154 23.70 -0.04 44.61
CA ILE A 154 23.50 -1.09 43.60
C ILE A 154 22.98 -0.49 42.28
N VAL A 155 22.00 0.40 42.38
CA VAL A 155 21.28 0.93 41.22
C VAL A 155 22.14 1.90 40.40
N ILE A 156 22.99 2.73 41.02
CA ILE A 156 23.82 3.67 40.27
C ILE A 156 24.78 2.94 39.29
N PRO A 157 25.61 1.96 39.72
CA PRO A 157 26.42 1.17 38.80
C PRO A 157 25.60 0.37 37.78
N ALA A 158 24.46 -0.17 38.17
CA ALA A 158 23.59 -0.89 37.24
C ALA A 158 23.04 0.01 36.13
N ILE A 159 22.60 1.23 36.48
CA ILE A 159 22.11 2.21 35.51
C ILE A 159 23.22 2.59 34.54
N THR A 160 24.45 2.85 35.02
CA THR A 160 25.57 3.23 34.14
C THR A 160 25.92 2.11 33.17
N ILE A 161 25.93 0.85 33.63
CA ILE A 161 26.16 -0.32 32.77
C ILE A 161 25.04 -0.47 31.73
N GLY A 162 23.77 -0.38 32.14
CA GLY A 162 22.64 -0.50 31.21
C GLY A 162 22.64 0.60 30.14
N LEU A 163 22.92 1.85 30.53
CA LEU A 163 23.07 2.97 29.58
C LEU A 163 24.27 2.78 28.65
N TYR A 164 25.41 2.30 29.17
CA TYR A 164 26.61 2.03 28.37
C TYR A 164 26.35 0.96 27.30
N ILE A 165 25.75 -0.17 27.68
CA ILE A 165 25.38 -1.24 26.74
C ILE A 165 24.41 -0.69 25.69
N ALA A 166 23.37 0.01 26.13
CA ALA A 166 22.33 0.55 25.27
C ALA A 166 22.81 1.67 24.33
N HIS A 167 23.87 2.40 24.68
CA HIS A 167 24.46 3.44 23.83
C HIS A 167 25.34 2.84 22.72
N ASN A 168 26.16 1.85 23.07
CA ASN A 168 27.18 1.30 22.15
C ASN A 168 26.64 0.27 21.16
N VAL A 169 25.46 -0.30 21.42
CA VAL A 169 24.85 -1.31 20.54
C VAL A 169 24.33 -0.69 19.24
N SER A 170 24.55 -1.38 18.13
CA SER A 170 24.04 -0.99 16.81
C SER A 170 22.60 -1.48 16.59
N MET A 171 21.82 -0.76 15.76
CA MET A 171 20.41 -1.12 15.52
C MET A 171 20.23 -2.51 14.90
N VAL A 172 21.21 -2.96 14.11
CA VAL A 172 21.26 -4.32 13.53
C VAL A 172 21.35 -5.41 14.60
N GLN A 173 21.93 -5.08 15.76
CA GLN A 173 22.15 -5.99 16.88
C GLN A 173 21.03 -5.93 17.94
N MET A 174 19.94 -5.20 17.68
CA MET A 174 18.82 -5.08 18.61
C MET A 174 18.15 -6.42 18.97
N PRO A 175 17.95 -7.38 18.05
CA PRO A 175 17.30 -8.65 18.39
C PRO A 175 18.01 -9.42 19.51
N GLN A 176 19.34 -9.54 19.47
CA GLN A 176 20.10 -10.22 20.52
C GLN A 176 20.18 -9.41 21.81
N LEU A 177 20.17 -8.08 21.75
CA LEU A 177 20.17 -7.24 22.95
C LEU A 177 18.86 -7.37 23.71
N VAL A 178 17.73 -7.32 23.00
CA VAL A 178 16.40 -7.50 23.58
C VAL A 178 16.28 -8.88 24.21
N ALA A 179 16.77 -9.93 23.53
CA ALA A 179 16.85 -11.27 24.11
C ALA A 179 17.74 -11.30 25.37
N LEU A 180 18.92 -10.67 25.34
CA LEU A 180 19.80 -10.60 26.51
C LEU A 180 19.12 -9.91 27.70
N PHE A 181 18.41 -8.81 27.46
CA PHE A 181 17.69 -8.09 28.50
C PHE A 181 16.50 -8.88 29.08
N HIS A 182 15.75 -9.64 28.27
CA HIS A 182 14.76 -10.60 28.79
C HIS A 182 15.39 -11.64 29.72
N SER A 183 16.63 -12.07 29.43
CA SER A 183 17.34 -13.01 30.31
C SER A 183 17.59 -12.41 31.70
N PHE A 184 17.89 -11.11 31.79
CA PHE A 184 18.08 -10.42 33.07
C PHE A 184 16.78 -10.33 33.88
N VAL A 185 15.65 -10.16 33.21
CA VAL A 185 14.33 -10.15 33.85
C VAL A 185 13.98 -11.54 34.39
N GLY A 186 14.16 -12.59 33.57
CA GLY A 186 13.96 -13.98 34.01
C GLY A 186 14.84 -14.33 35.21
N LEU A 187 16.12 -13.97 35.16
CA LEU A 187 17.05 -14.21 36.27
C LEU A 187 16.70 -13.40 37.52
N ALA A 188 16.26 -12.15 37.36
CA ALA A 188 15.81 -11.33 38.49
C ALA A 188 14.55 -11.92 39.15
N ALA A 189 13.56 -12.37 38.37
CA ALA A 189 12.36 -13.04 38.89
C ALA A 189 12.71 -14.35 39.61
N LEU A 190 13.67 -15.11 39.07
CA LEU A 190 14.19 -16.32 39.68
C LEU A 190 14.84 -16.01 41.04
N PHE A 191 15.70 -14.99 41.10
CA PHE A 191 16.30 -14.52 42.34
C PHE A 191 15.28 -14.00 43.35
N VAL A 192 14.21 -13.33 42.92
CA VAL A 192 13.10 -12.94 43.82
C VAL A 192 12.41 -14.17 44.41
N GLY A 193 12.12 -15.20 43.60
CA GLY A 193 11.52 -16.45 44.08
C GLY A 193 12.39 -17.20 45.09
N PHE A 194 13.69 -17.35 44.79
CA PHE A 194 14.65 -17.96 45.71
C PHE A 194 14.91 -17.09 46.95
N SER A 195 14.92 -15.77 46.80
CA SER A 195 14.99 -14.84 47.93
C SER A 195 13.84 -15.05 48.88
N LYS A 196 12.62 -15.22 48.34
CA LYS A 196 11.44 -15.51 49.16
C LYS A 196 11.54 -16.85 49.86
N TYR A 197 11.99 -17.90 49.15
CA TYR A 197 12.18 -19.24 49.70
C TYR A 197 13.16 -19.27 50.88
N HIS A 198 14.24 -18.49 50.81
CA HIS A 198 15.27 -18.38 51.85
C HIS A 198 15.02 -17.24 52.85
N SER A 199 13.84 -16.61 52.81
CA SER A 199 13.51 -15.54 53.76
C SER A 199 13.16 -16.11 55.13
N GLU A 200 13.44 -15.37 56.21
CA GLU A 200 13.04 -15.75 57.58
C GLU A 200 11.52 -15.96 57.71
N SER A 201 10.73 -15.29 56.86
CA SER A 201 9.28 -15.47 56.79
C SER A 201 8.89 -16.84 56.26
N PHE A 202 9.71 -17.46 55.42
CA PHE A 202 9.44 -18.78 54.84
C PHE A 202 9.81 -19.90 55.81
N GLU A 203 10.88 -19.74 56.59
CA GLU A 203 11.36 -20.75 57.55
C GLU A 203 10.47 -20.89 58.79
N ASN A 204 9.82 -19.80 59.22
CA ASN A 204 9.14 -19.72 60.52
C ASN A 204 7.61 -19.87 60.47
N TYR A 205 6.98 -19.85 59.28
CA TYR A 205 5.51 -19.91 59.13
C TYR A 205 5.06 -21.07 58.24
N GLU A 206 3.91 -21.67 58.55
CA GLU A 206 3.25 -22.61 57.64
C GLU A 206 2.70 -21.84 56.43
N ILE A 207 3.33 -22.05 55.28
CA ILE A 207 2.96 -21.39 54.03
C ILE A 207 1.81 -22.15 53.37
N SER A 208 0.84 -21.39 52.83
CA SER A 208 -0.28 -21.96 52.09
C SER A 208 0.20 -22.78 50.89
N THR A 209 -0.55 -23.83 50.54
CA THR A 209 -0.26 -24.67 49.36
C THR A 209 -0.23 -23.86 48.07
N ILE A 210 -1.03 -22.80 47.99
CA ILE A 210 -1.09 -21.86 46.86
C ILE A 210 0.22 -21.10 46.72
N HIS A 211 0.77 -20.53 47.79
CA HIS A 211 2.05 -19.80 47.72
C HIS A 211 3.24 -20.71 47.39
N LEU A 212 3.21 -21.98 47.85
CA LEU A 212 4.20 -22.97 47.42
C LEU A 212 4.11 -23.26 45.93
N LEU A 213 2.89 -23.36 45.39
CA LEU A 213 2.67 -23.55 43.95
C LEU A 213 3.13 -22.33 43.15
N GLU A 214 2.78 -21.13 43.57
CA GLU A 214 3.22 -19.86 42.96
C GLU A 214 4.73 -19.76 42.91
N LEU A 215 5.42 -20.09 44.01
CA LEU A 215 6.88 -20.09 44.06
C LEU A 215 7.47 -21.08 43.05
N TYR A 216 7.00 -22.32 43.06
CA TYR A 216 7.53 -23.39 42.19
C TYR A 216 7.30 -23.07 40.70
N VAL A 217 6.07 -22.72 40.32
CA VAL A 217 5.70 -22.38 38.95
C VAL A 217 6.41 -21.10 38.50
N GLY A 218 6.54 -20.10 39.38
CA GLY A 218 7.25 -18.86 39.12
C GLY A 218 8.73 -19.11 38.81
N THR A 219 9.42 -19.93 39.62
CA THR A 219 10.82 -20.27 39.37
C THR A 219 11.02 -21.10 38.10
N PHE A 220 10.09 -22.00 37.78
CA PHE A 220 10.10 -22.78 36.54
C PHE A 220 10.03 -21.89 35.29
N ILE A 221 9.03 -20.99 35.23
CA ILE A 221 8.86 -20.08 34.08
C ILE A 221 10.03 -19.10 33.98
N ALA A 222 10.50 -18.57 35.12
CA ALA A 222 11.64 -17.66 35.18
C ALA A 222 12.93 -18.32 34.69
N SER A 223 13.17 -19.59 35.03
CA SER A 223 14.34 -20.37 34.59
C SER A 223 14.35 -20.59 33.07
N ILE A 224 13.20 -20.96 32.49
CA ILE A 224 13.04 -21.09 31.04
C ILE A 224 13.26 -19.73 30.35
N ALA A 225 12.67 -18.66 30.88
CA ALA A 225 12.83 -17.31 30.33
C ALA A 225 14.31 -16.87 30.36
N PHE A 226 15.02 -17.14 31.47
CA PHE A 226 16.44 -16.82 31.61
C PHE A 226 17.30 -17.58 30.60
N ILE A 227 17.33 -18.92 30.69
CA ILE A 227 18.23 -19.74 29.86
C ILE A 227 17.81 -19.69 28.39
N GLY A 228 16.52 -19.75 28.11
CA GLY A 228 16.00 -19.67 26.74
C GLY A 228 16.40 -18.36 26.06
N SER A 229 16.31 -17.23 26.76
CA SER A 229 16.68 -15.93 26.19
C SER A 229 18.19 -15.78 26.00
N LEU A 230 19.00 -16.38 26.87
CA LEU A 230 20.46 -16.43 26.71
C LEU A 230 20.87 -17.24 25.47
N VAL A 231 20.24 -18.39 25.24
CA VAL A 231 20.46 -19.21 24.04
C VAL A 231 20.02 -18.48 22.78
N ALA A 232 18.85 -17.82 22.82
CA ALA A 232 18.37 -17.00 21.70
C ALA A 232 19.34 -15.86 21.36
N ALA A 233 19.84 -15.14 22.37
CA ALA A 233 20.87 -14.11 22.20
C ALA A 233 22.18 -14.68 21.62
N GLY A 234 22.62 -15.85 22.09
CA GLY A 234 23.80 -16.55 21.58
C GLY A 234 23.67 -16.94 20.10
N LYS A 235 22.50 -17.43 19.68
CA LYS A 235 22.23 -17.78 18.27
C LYS A 235 22.15 -16.56 17.36
N LEU A 236 21.53 -15.48 17.82
CA LEU A 236 21.39 -14.25 17.05
C LEU A 236 22.69 -13.48 16.91
N SER A 237 23.55 -13.52 17.92
CA SER A 237 24.91 -12.96 17.89
C SER A 237 25.90 -13.78 17.07
N GLY A 238 25.59 -15.06 16.79
CA GLY A 238 26.46 -15.98 16.07
C GLY A 238 27.50 -16.67 16.94
N ILE A 239 27.41 -16.53 18.27
CA ILE A 239 28.23 -17.27 19.24
C ILE A 239 27.83 -18.76 19.25
N LEU A 240 26.54 -19.03 19.11
CA LEU A 240 25.97 -20.37 18.96
C LEU A 240 25.57 -20.61 17.51
N ASP A 241 25.59 -21.87 17.09
CA ASP A 241 25.17 -22.27 15.75
C ASP A 241 23.71 -21.86 15.46
N SER A 242 23.54 -21.24 14.30
CA SER A 242 22.23 -20.76 13.82
C SER A 242 21.28 -21.88 13.38
N LYS A 243 21.81 -23.09 13.17
CA LYS A 243 21.02 -24.28 12.81
C LYS A 243 20.31 -24.85 14.03
N SER A 244 19.21 -25.56 13.78
CA SER A 244 18.53 -26.34 14.81
C SER A 244 19.42 -27.49 15.31
N LEU A 245 19.47 -27.70 16.63
CA LEU A 245 20.09 -28.88 17.22
C LEU A 245 19.26 -30.12 16.90
N LYS A 246 19.82 -31.03 16.10
CA LYS A 246 19.14 -32.27 15.67
C LYS A 246 19.44 -33.42 16.63
N LEU A 247 18.44 -33.79 17.44
CA LEU A 247 18.44 -35.01 18.26
C LEU A 247 17.25 -35.89 17.85
N GLN A 248 17.50 -37.17 17.58
CA GLN A 248 16.46 -38.12 17.14
C GLN A 248 15.36 -38.30 18.20
N ILE A 249 15.69 -38.16 19.49
CA ILE A 249 14.80 -38.40 20.63
C ILE A 249 14.36 -37.08 21.30
N LYS A 250 14.48 -35.93 20.60
CA LYS A 250 14.21 -34.57 21.16
C LYS A 250 12.87 -34.43 21.88
N LYS A 251 11.79 -34.99 21.29
CA LYS A 251 10.42 -34.90 21.85
C LYS A 251 10.30 -35.68 23.16
N ALA A 252 10.88 -36.87 23.23
CA ALA A 252 10.84 -37.67 24.44
C ALA A 252 11.70 -37.07 25.57
N ILE A 253 12.84 -36.46 25.25
CA ILE A 253 13.65 -35.71 26.25
C ILE A 253 12.83 -34.57 26.86
N ASN A 254 12.15 -33.77 26.03
CA ASN A 254 11.31 -32.67 26.51
C ASN A 254 10.15 -33.17 27.39
N ILE A 255 9.44 -34.21 26.94
CA ILE A 255 8.33 -34.80 27.70
C ILE A 255 8.84 -35.35 29.04
N LEU A 256 9.98 -36.05 29.05
CA LEU A 256 10.59 -36.58 30.27
C LEU A 256 10.93 -35.47 31.26
N CYS A 257 11.54 -34.37 30.80
CA CYS A 257 11.84 -33.23 31.66
C CYS A 257 10.55 -32.64 32.27
N ILE A 258 9.51 -32.42 31.48
CA ILE A 258 8.22 -31.90 31.97
C ILE A 258 7.61 -32.84 33.01
N VAL A 259 7.60 -34.15 32.77
CA VAL A 259 7.08 -35.14 33.73
C VAL A 259 7.88 -35.10 35.04
N LEU A 260 9.21 -35.04 34.98
CA LEU A 260 10.06 -34.93 36.16
C LEU A 260 9.79 -33.63 36.94
N ILE A 261 9.62 -32.50 36.25
CA ILE A 261 9.29 -31.22 36.87
C ILE A 261 7.93 -31.27 37.58
N ILE A 262 6.92 -31.91 36.99
CA ILE A 262 5.60 -32.07 37.63
C ILE A 262 5.71 -32.96 38.88
N ILE A 263 6.46 -34.06 38.80
CA ILE A 263 6.68 -34.97 39.93
C ILE A 263 7.41 -34.23 41.07
N LEU A 264 8.47 -33.49 40.76
CA LEU A 264 9.21 -32.70 41.74
C LEU A 264 8.35 -31.60 42.35
N GLY A 265 7.46 -30.98 41.58
CA GLY A 265 6.52 -29.96 42.06
C GLY A 265 5.49 -30.54 43.03
N TYR A 266 4.95 -31.72 42.71
CA TYR A 266 4.05 -32.44 43.62
C TYR A 266 4.74 -32.74 44.96
N TYR A 267 5.99 -33.24 44.93
CA TYR A 267 6.76 -33.49 46.15
C TYR A 267 7.13 -32.18 46.89
N PHE A 268 7.48 -31.12 46.17
CA PHE A 268 7.77 -29.82 46.76
C PHE A 268 6.59 -29.29 47.58
N VAL A 269 5.36 -29.42 47.07
CA VAL A 269 4.15 -28.95 47.76
C VAL A 269 3.79 -29.87 48.94
N THR A 270 3.84 -31.20 48.76
CA THR A 270 3.33 -32.17 49.74
C THR A 270 4.28 -32.49 50.89
N LEU A 271 5.59 -32.40 50.70
CA LEU A 271 6.57 -32.72 51.73
C LEU A 271 6.55 -31.65 52.84
N LYS A 272 6.72 -32.09 54.10
CA LYS A 272 6.78 -31.19 55.27
C LYS A 272 8.21 -30.77 55.64
N LEU A 273 9.21 -31.60 55.35
CA LEU A 273 10.60 -31.32 55.71
C LEU A 273 11.21 -30.28 54.76
N LEU A 274 11.64 -29.14 55.31
CA LEU A 274 12.23 -28.03 54.55
C LEU A 274 13.43 -28.47 53.70
N TYR A 275 14.30 -29.33 54.25
CA TYR A 275 15.46 -29.89 53.53
C TYR A 275 15.07 -30.63 52.25
N LEU A 276 14.01 -31.45 52.29
CA LEU A 276 13.55 -32.17 51.10
C LEU A 276 12.89 -31.22 50.09
N LYS A 277 12.15 -30.20 50.54
CA LYS A 277 11.64 -29.14 49.66
C LYS A 277 12.78 -28.43 48.93
N SER A 278 13.86 -28.11 49.64
CA SER A 278 15.04 -27.46 49.04
C SER A 278 15.64 -28.33 47.95
N ILE A 279 15.83 -29.63 48.22
CA ILE A 279 16.33 -30.58 47.22
C ILE A 279 15.42 -30.59 45.98
N CYS A 280 14.10 -30.68 46.15
CA CYS A 280 13.17 -30.64 45.03
C CYS A 280 13.31 -29.36 44.20
N LEU A 281 13.39 -28.20 44.85
CA LEU A 281 13.49 -26.91 44.19
C LEU A 281 14.81 -26.74 43.40
N TYR A 282 15.95 -27.10 44.01
CA TYR A 282 17.26 -27.00 43.34
C TYR A 282 17.45 -28.04 42.23
N ILE A 283 16.93 -29.26 42.39
CA ILE A 283 16.94 -30.24 41.29
C ILE A 283 16.02 -29.76 40.16
N SER A 284 14.83 -29.23 40.48
CA SER A 284 13.96 -28.63 39.47
C SER A 284 14.71 -27.54 38.71
N LEU A 285 15.37 -26.60 39.39
CA LEU A 285 16.13 -25.53 38.75
C LEU A 285 17.11 -26.02 37.67
N ILE A 286 17.82 -27.13 37.92
CA ILE A 286 18.75 -27.73 36.95
C ILE A 286 17.99 -28.28 35.75
N ILE A 287 16.89 -29.01 35.98
CA ILE A 287 16.06 -29.60 34.91
C ILE A 287 15.37 -28.49 34.11
N ASP A 288 14.85 -27.46 34.77
CA ASP A 288 14.19 -26.29 34.18
C ASP A 288 15.15 -25.53 33.28
N SER A 289 16.39 -25.32 33.76
CA SER A 289 17.46 -24.68 32.99
C SER A 289 17.83 -25.51 31.77
N PHE A 290 17.97 -26.83 31.93
CA PHE A 290 18.26 -27.74 30.83
C PHE A 290 17.12 -27.76 29.80
N LEU A 291 15.87 -27.80 30.25
CA LEU A 291 14.69 -27.75 29.39
C LEU A 291 14.64 -26.43 28.61
N GLY A 292 14.87 -25.30 29.28
CA GLY A 292 14.97 -23.98 28.64
C GLY A 292 16.07 -23.93 27.58
N PHE A 293 17.24 -24.49 27.88
CA PHE A 293 18.33 -24.62 26.90
C PHE A 293 17.92 -25.48 25.71
N HIS A 294 17.42 -26.70 25.97
CA HIS A 294 17.13 -27.69 24.94
C HIS A 294 15.99 -27.24 24.02
N LEU A 295 14.91 -26.66 24.56
CA LEU A 295 13.80 -26.13 23.77
C LEU A 295 14.27 -25.08 22.77
N ILE A 296 15.07 -24.09 23.19
CA ILE A 296 15.51 -23.02 22.29
C ILE A 296 16.68 -23.46 21.40
N ALA A 297 17.54 -24.37 21.88
CA ALA A 297 18.61 -24.97 21.09
C ALA A 297 18.07 -25.80 19.91
N SER A 298 16.92 -26.44 20.05
CA SER A 298 16.23 -27.19 19.00
C SER A 298 15.44 -26.34 17.98
N ILE A 299 15.55 -25.00 18.04
CA ILE A 299 14.85 -24.10 17.12
C ILE A 299 15.86 -23.40 16.21
N GLY A 300 15.57 -23.29 14.92
CA GLY A 300 16.44 -22.62 13.96
C GLY A 300 16.46 -21.09 14.12
N ALA A 301 17.54 -20.43 13.69
CA ALA A 301 17.68 -18.97 13.77
C ALA A 301 16.59 -18.19 13.01
N ALA A 302 15.96 -18.81 12.01
CA ALA A 302 14.85 -18.24 11.24
C ALA A 302 13.61 -17.95 12.11
N ASP A 303 13.35 -18.82 13.10
CA ASP A 303 12.16 -18.77 13.94
C ASP A 303 12.43 -18.07 15.28
N MET A 304 13.68 -17.68 15.53
CA MET A 304 14.08 -16.91 16.72
C MET A 304 13.23 -15.66 16.98
N PRO A 305 12.80 -14.87 15.96
CA PRO A 305 11.97 -13.71 16.22
C PRO A 305 10.70 -14.06 17.02
N VAL A 306 10.02 -15.16 16.68
CA VAL A 306 8.80 -15.63 17.38
C VAL A 306 9.15 -16.04 18.81
N ILE A 307 10.27 -16.75 18.97
CA ILE A 307 10.75 -17.24 20.26
C ILE A 307 11.14 -16.10 21.20
N ILE A 308 11.77 -15.03 20.72
CA ILE A 308 12.06 -13.87 21.56
C ILE A 308 10.76 -13.27 22.12
N SER A 309 9.69 -13.23 21.31
CA SER A 309 8.37 -12.76 21.76
C SER A 309 7.71 -13.72 22.76
N VAL A 310 7.86 -15.04 22.58
CA VAL A 310 7.38 -16.04 23.56
C VAL A 310 8.12 -15.90 24.88
N LEU A 311 9.44 -15.72 24.83
CA LEU A 311 10.26 -15.55 26.02
C LEU A 311 9.98 -14.21 26.73
N ASN A 312 9.63 -13.16 25.97
CA ASN A 312 9.11 -11.91 26.55
C ASN A 312 7.82 -12.17 27.33
N SER A 313 6.88 -12.93 26.74
CA SER A 313 5.65 -13.35 27.40
C SER A 313 5.92 -14.12 28.70
N TYR A 314 6.86 -15.07 28.68
CA TYR A 314 7.25 -15.83 29.87
C TYR A 314 7.87 -14.93 30.95
N SER A 315 8.69 -13.95 30.58
CA SER A 315 9.24 -12.98 31.55
C SER A 315 8.14 -12.14 32.20
N GLY A 316 7.10 -11.76 31.45
CA GLY A 316 5.92 -11.07 31.96
C GLY A 316 5.11 -11.93 32.93
N PHE A 317 4.80 -13.18 32.55
CA PHE A 317 4.08 -14.09 33.43
C PHE A 317 4.87 -14.48 34.68
N ALA A 318 6.19 -14.66 34.58
CA ALA A 318 7.06 -14.85 35.75
C ALA A 318 6.97 -13.64 36.71
N THR A 319 6.98 -12.42 36.16
CA THR A 319 6.80 -11.18 36.95
C THR A 319 5.43 -11.13 37.63
N ALA A 320 4.36 -11.54 36.93
CA ALA A 320 3.02 -11.60 37.52
C ALA A 320 2.95 -12.60 38.68
N ILE A 321 3.55 -13.79 38.52
CA ILE A 321 3.63 -14.81 39.57
C ILE A 321 4.47 -14.34 40.76
N SER A 322 5.58 -13.63 40.53
CA SER A 322 6.28 -12.95 41.63
C SER A 322 5.39 -11.91 42.32
N GLY A 323 4.48 -11.27 41.58
CA GLY A 323 3.46 -10.39 42.14
C GLY A 323 2.46 -11.10 43.05
N PHE A 324 1.96 -12.28 42.63
CA PHE A 324 1.13 -13.13 43.48
C PHE A 324 1.87 -13.56 44.76
N LEU A 325 3.11 -14.06 44.60
CA LEU A 325 3.97 -14.51 45.69
C LEU A 325 4.26 -13.41 46.74
N LEU A 326 4.34 -12.16 46.29
CA LEU A 326 4.63 -10.99 47.13
C LEU A 326 3.40 -10.15 47.48
N HIS A 327 2.19 -10.59 47.09
CA HIS A 327 0.95 -9.83 47.25
C HIS A 327 1.05 -8.38 46.72
N ASN A 328 1.70 -8.19 45.57
CA ASN A 328 1.93 -6.88 44.96
C ASN A 328 1.08 -6.67 43.71
N ASN A 329 0.03 -5.85 43.84
CA ASN A 329 -0.91 -5.53 42.77
C ASN A 329 -0.22 -4.96 41.51
N LEU A 330 0.81 -4.12 41.68
CA LEU A 330 1.50 -3.51 40.53
C LEU A 330 2.24 -4.58 39.71
N LEU A 331 2.97 -5.49 40.37
CA LEU A 331 3.68 -6.59 39.70
C LEU A 331 2.71 -7.52 38.96
N ILE A 332 1.56 -7.82 39.55
CA ILE A 332 0.50 -8.62 38.92
C ILE A 332 0.01 -7.92 37.64
N ILE A 333 -0.38 -6.65 37.75
CA ILE A 333 -0.92 -5.87 36.63
C ILE A 333 0.14 -5.74 35.53
N SER A 334 1.35 -5.30 35.85
CA SER A 334 2.41 -5.11 34.85
C SER A 334 2.85 -6.43 34.21
N GLY A 335 2.99 -7.49 35.01
CA GLY A 335 3.41 -8.80 34.52
C GLY A 335 2.38 -9.41 33.56
N ALA A 336 1.09 -9.34 33.90
CA ALA A 336 0.00 -9.80 33.05
C ALA A 336 -0.10 -8.99 31.73
N LEU A 337 0.09 -7.68 31.81
CA LEU A 337 0.08 -6.77 30.66
C LEU A 337 1.24 -7.08 29.69
N ILE A 338 2.44 -7.33 30.20
CA ILE A 338 3.62 -7.71 29.40
C ILE A 338 3.48 -9.15 28.87
N GLY A 339 3.01 -10.08 29.72
CA GLY A 339 2.83 -11.48 29.38
C GLY A 339 1.86 -11.68 28.22
N SER A 340 0.67 -11.08 28.34
CA SER A 340 -0.33 -11.07 27.27
C SER A 340 0.18 -10.37 26.00
N SER A 341 0.90 -9.25 26.15
CA SER A 341 1.48 -8.52 25.02
C SER A 341 2.46 -9.36 24.19
N GLY A 342 3.38 -10.05 24.85
CA GLY A 342 4.33 -10.96 24.19
C GLY A 342 3.63 -12.13 23.49
N ALA A 343 2.57 -12.69 24.11
CA ALA A 343 1.81 -13.80 23.53
C ALA A 343 1.07 -13.39 22.24
N VAL A 344 0.42 -12.22 22.26
CA VAL A 344 -0.27 -11.68 21.07
C VAL A 344 0.71 -11.37 19.96
N LEU A 345 1.86 -10.76 20.28
CA LEU A 345 2.86 -10.48 19.26
C LEU A 345 3.43 -11.76 18.66
N SER A 346 3.69 -12.80 19.46
CA SER A 346 4.09 -14.12 18.96
C SER A 346 3.06 -14.69 17.98
N TYR A 347 1.77 -14.54 18.27
CA TYR A 347 0.69 -14.99 17.40
C TYR A 347 0.65 -14.20 16.07
N ILE A 348 0.76 -12.87 16.11
CA ILE A 348 0.82 -12.03 14.89
C ILE A 348 1.99 -12.44 14.00
N MET A 349 3.15 -12.74 14.59
CA MET A 349 4.31 -13.20 13.85
C MET A 349 4.10 -14.60 13.22
N CYS A 350 3.49 -15.52 13.96
CA CYS A 350 3.11 -16.85 13.47
C CYS A 350 2.21 -16.75 12.23
N ILE A 351 1.21 -15.84 12.24
CA ILE A 351 0.36 -15.56 11.07
C ILE A 351 1.21 -15.05 9.90
N GLY A 352 2.11 -14.09 10.15
CA GLY A 352 3.00 -13.54 9.11
C GLY A 352 3.95 -14.57 8.48
N MET A 353 4.20 -15.69 9.17
CA MET A 353 5.00 -16.82 8.66
C MET A 353 4.14 -17.98 8.14
N ASN A 354 2.81 -17.91 8.29
CA ASN A 354 1.87 -19.02 8.13
C ASN A 354 2.32 -20.31 8.85
N ARG A 355 2.69 -20.19 10.12
CA ARG A 355 3.14 -21.34 10.95
C ARG A 355 2.50 -21.34 12.33
N ASP A 356 2.19 -22.51 12.83
CA ASP A 356 1.68 -22.66 14.20
C ASP A 356 2.77 -22.48 15.23
N ILE A 357 2.44 -21.79 16.32
CA ILE A 357 3.33 -21.60 17.47
C ILE A 357 3.81 -22.93 18.07
N PHE A 358 2.94 -23.93 18.16
CA PHE A 358 3.28 -25.26 18.67
C PHE A 358 4.26 -25.99 17.75
N ASN A 359 4.11 -25.85 16.44
CA ASN A 359 5.06 -26.42 15.48
C ASN A 359 6.41 -25.74 15.64
N ILE A 360 6.47 -24.41 15.77
CA ILE A 360 7.74 -23.70 15.98
C ILE A 360 8.46 -24.16 17.25
N ILE A 361 7.74 -24.32 18.37
CA ILE A 361 8.33 -24.69 19.67
C ILE A 361 8.69 -26.18 19.73
N LEU A 362 7.88 -27.08 19.15
CA LEU A 362 8.03 -28.53 19.27
C LEU A 362 8.70 -29.21 18.06
N GLY A 363 8.79 -28.54 16.91
CA GLY A 363 9.26 -29.11 15.64
C GLY A 363 9.60 -28.05 14.59
N GLY A 364 10.86 -27.58 14.57
CA GLY A 364 11.38 -26.75 13.49
C GLY A 364 11.18 -27.35 12.08
N TRP A 365 11.54 -26.59 11.03
CA TRP A 365 11.36 -26.90 9.59
C TRP A 365 11.76 -28.31 9.09
N ASP A 366 12.43 -29.09 9.93
CA ASP A 366 12.92 -30.44 9.65
C ASP A 366 11.82 -31.52 9.72
N ASP A 367 10.75 -31.36 10.52
CA ASP A 367 9.72 -32.42 10.67
C ASP A 367 8.81 -32.57 9.43
N TYR A 368 8.88 -31.66 8.45
CA TYR A 368 8.18 -31.75 7.16
C TYR A 368 8.93 -32.61 6.11
N GLU A 369 10.13 -33.11 6.41
CA GLU A 369 10.90 -33.98 5.49
C GLU A 369 10.29 -35.39 5.35
N ASN A 370 9.42 -35.82 6.26
CA ASN A 370 8.85 -37.17 6.28
C ASN A 370 7.39 -37.28 5.81
N SER A 371 6.75 -36.18 5.39
CA SER A 371 5.34 -36.16 4.99
C SER A 371 5.16 -35.82 3.51
N GLY A 372 5.83 -36.57 2.65
CA GLY A 372 5.66 -36.46 1.20
C GLY A 372 6.74 -37.22 0.45
N GLU A 373 6.65 -38.56 0.40
CA GLU A 373 7.11 -39.24 -0.81
C GLU A 373 6.40 -38.57 -1.99
N SER A 374 7.20 -38.07 -2.94
CA SER A 374 6.75 -37.42 -4.15
C SER A 374 5.91 -38.39 -4.99
N ILE A 375 4.61 -38.45 -4.74
CA ILE A 375 3.62 -39.02 -5.66
C ILE A 375 3.16 -37.88 -6.58
N TYR A 376 4.09 -37.41 -7.40
CA TYR A 376 3.80 -36.75 -8.67
C TYR A 376 4.94 -37.10 -9.62
N ASP A 377 4.54 -37.57 -10.80
CA ASP A 377 5.37 -38.13 -11.88
C ASP A 377 6.79 -37.55 -11.96
N GLN A 378 7.77 -38.46 -11.90
CA GLN A 378 9.16 -38.22 -12.28
C GLN A 378 9.36 -37.88 -13.78
N ASN A 379 8.29 -37.55 -14.51
CA ASN A 379 8.30 -37.18 -15.92
C ASN A 379 7.92 -35.70 -16.21
N PHE A 380 7.69 -34.85 -15.20
CA PHE A 380 7.43 -33.41 -15.43
C PHE A 380 8.62 -32.48 -15.11
N ILE A 381 9.70 -33.01 -14.53
CA ILE A 381 10.97 -32.30 -14.38
C ILE A 381 11.95 -32.87 -15.41
N GLU A 382 11.64 -32.67 -16.69
CA GLU A 382 12.70 -32.65 -17.67
C GLU A 382 13.66 -31.51 -17.32
N LYS A 383 14.94 -31.86 -17.29
CA LYS A 383 16.10 -30.96 -17.29
C LYS A 383 16.09 -30.04 -18.52
N LYS A 384 15.11 -29.13 -18.66
CA LYS A 384 15.35 -27.88 -19.36
C LYS A 384 16.29 -27.09 -18.46
N LYS A 385 17.53 -26.89 -18.93
CA LYS A 385 18.54 -26.04 -18.30
C LYS A 385 17.83 -24.78 -17.77
N LYS A 386 17.69 -24.66 -16.45
CA LYS A 386 17.15 -23.46 -15.81
C LYS A 386 18.13 -22.32 -16.10
N THR A 387 17.89 -21.57 -17.18
CA THR A 387 18.72 -20.44 -17.57
C THR A 387 18.41 -19.28 -16.65
N ILE A 388 19.45 -18.66 -16.13
CA ILE A 388 19.36 -17.56 -15.16
C ILE A 388 19.80 -16.29 -15.87
N ASN A 389 19.02 -15.22 -15.73
CA ASN A 389 19.36 -13.93 -16.30
C ASN A 389 20.25 -13.15 -15.31
N SER A 390 21.57 -13.24 -15.45
CA SER A 390 22.49 -12.40 -14.67
C SER A 390 22.62 -11.00 -15.25
N THR A 391 22.77 -9.98 -14.41
CA THR A 391 22.94 -8.57 -14.84
C THR A 391 24.16 -7.90 -14.21
N THR A 392 24.47 -6.67 -14.61
CA THR A 392 25.62 -5.87 -14.15
C THR A 392 25.16 -4.57 -13.49
N ASN A 393 25.98 -4.02 -12.60
CA ASN A 393 25.65 -2.79 -11.85
C ASN A 393 25.34 -1.60 -12.76
N LYS A 394 26.05 -1.49 -13.90
CA LYS A 394 25.82 -0.42 -14.89
C LYS A 394 24.44 -0.53 -15.52
N TYR A 395 24.04 -1.74 -15.94
CA TYR A 395 22.71 -1.99 -16.49
C TYR A 395 21.61 -1.64 -15.48
N VAL A 396 21.81 -2.01 -14.21
CA VAL A 396 20.86 -1.67 -13.13
C VAL A 396 20.75 -0.16 -12.94
N ALA A 397 21.88 0.56 -12.89
CA ALA A 397 21.89 2.02 -12.72
C ALA A 397 21.20 2.76 -13.89
N GLU A 398 21.45 2.33 -15.13
CA GLU A 398 20.82 2.90 -16.33
C GLU A 398 19.30 2.69 -16.33
N ASN A 399 18.84 1.47 -16.02
CA ASN A 399 17.41 1.18 -15.92
C ASN A 399 16.73 1.95 -14.78
N LEU A 400 17.41 2.16 -13.66
CA LEU A 400 16.87 2.94 -12.53
C LEU A 400 16.64 4.41 -12.89
N ILE A 401 17.50 5.01 -13.72
CA ILE A 401 17.32 6.41 -14.17
C ILE A 401 16.14 6.55 -15.13
N ASN A 402 15.82 5.51 -15.89
CA ASN A 402 14.77 5.52 -16.91
C ASN A 402 13.39 5.08 -16.40
N ALA A 403 13.30 4.56 -15.17
CA ALA A 403 12.04 4.10 -14.57
C ALA A 403 11.23 5.27 -13.97
N LYS A 404 9.89 5.12 -13.89
CA LYS A 404 9.00 6.10 -13.24
C LYS A 404 8.55 5.63 -11.86
N ASN A 405 8.26 4.33 -11.72
CA ASN A 405 7.82 3.72 -10.46
C ASN A 405 8.79 2.60 -10.05
N ILE A 406 9.50 2.81 -8.93
CA ILE A 406 10.46 1.84 -8.38
C ILE A 406 10.01 1.40 -7.00
N ILE A 407 9.98 0.09 -6.78
CA ILE A 407 9.72 -0.49 -5.46
C ILE A 407 11.00 -1.16 -4.96
N ILE A 408 11.43 -0.85 -3.75
CA ILE A 408 12.56 -1.50 -3.09
C ILE A 408 12.01 -2.46 -2.03
N VAL A 409 12.32 -3.74 -2.16
CA VAL A 409 11.97 -4.81 -1.22
C VAL A 409 13.22 -5.22 -0.44
N PRO A 410 13.51 -4.58 0.70
CA PRO A 410 14.64 -4.98 1.55
C PRO A 410 14.34 -6.28 2.29
N GLY A 411 15.33 -7.17 2.36
CA GLY A 411 15.34 -8.35 3.22
C GLY A 411 16.43 -8.28 4.29
N TYR A 412 16.60 -9.37 5.06
CA TYR A 412 17.64 -9.44 6.09
C TYR A 412 19.06 -9.26 5.54
N GLY A 413 19.31 -9.62 4.27
CA GLY A 413 20.60 -9.38 3.62
C GLY A 413 20.99 -7.89 3.58
N THR A 414 20.02 -6.98 3.51
CA THR A 414 20.24 -5.52 3.59
C THR A 414 20.83 -5.13 4.95
N ALA A 415 20.29 -5.70 6.04
CA ALA A 415 20.77 -5.45 7.39
C ALA A 415 22.15 -6.08 7.64
N LEU A 416 22.37 -7.30 7.12
CA LEU A 416 23.62 -8.03 7.29
C LEU A 416 24.79 -7.35 6.57
N SER A 417 24.57 -6.84 5.35
CA SER A 417 25.58 -6.08 4.60
C SER A 417 25.72 -4.64 5.11
N LYS A 418 24.75 -4.13 5.87
CA LYS A 418 24.63 -2.73 6.31
C LYS A 418 24.52 -1.75 5.13
N CYS A 419 23.69 -2.07 4.13
CA CYS A 419 23.54 -1.26 2.92
C CYS A 419 22.33 -0.32 2.92
N GLN A 420 21.66 -0.14 4.05
CA GLN A 420 20.46 0.71 4.16
C GLN A 420 20.73 2.20 3.87
N ARG A 421 21.94 2.70 4.17
CA ARG A 421 22.32 4.09 3.90
C ARG A 421 22.49 4.34 2.40
N GLU A 422 23.14 3.40 1.73
CA GLU A 422 23.29 3.41 0.27
C GLU A 422 21.93 3.37 -0.41
N LEU A 423 20.99 2.56 0.07
CA LEU A 423 19.61 2.54 -0.45
C LEU A 423 18.87 3.86 -0.21
N ALA A 424 19.09 4.52 0.94
CA ALA A 424 18.52 5.83 1.22
C ALA A 424 19.08 6.91 0.29
N GLU A 425 20.39 6.90 0.04
CA GLU A 425 21.03 7.82 -0.91
C GLU A 425 20.55 7.58 -2.34
N ILE A 426 20.48 6.32 -2.79
CA ILE A 426 19.87 5.96 -4.08
C ILE A 426 18.43 6.48 -4.16
N CYS A 427 17.62 6.25 -3.13
CA CYS A 427 16.25 6.76 -3.07
C CYS A 427 16.21 8.29 -3.20
N SER A 428 17.10 9.02 -2.51
CA SER A 428 17.16 10.49 -2.57
C SER A 428 17.55 11.01 -3.97
N ILE A 429 18.50 10.35 -4.63
CA ILE A 429 18.95 10.71 -6.00
C ILE A 429 17.83 10.45 -7.01
N LEU A 430 17.09 9.36 -6.86
CA LEU A 430 15.97 9.04 -7.77
C LEU A 430 14.77 9.97 -7.50
N THR A 431 14.45 10.25 -6.24
CA THR A 431 13.35 11.13 -5.86
C THR A 431 13.58 12.58 -6.31
N SER A 432 14.83 13.07 -6.25
CA SER A 432 15.18 14.41 -6.76
C SER A 432 14.97 14.56 -8.27
N ARG A 433 14.78 13.44 -8.99
CA ARG A 433 14.47 13.38 -10.43
C ARG A 433 13.00 13.09 -10.72
N ASN A 434 12.11 13.29 -9.74
CA ASN A 434 10.67 12.99 -9.83
C ASN A 434 10.34 11.51 -10.13
N ILE A 435 11.23 10.58 -9.76
CA ILE A 435 10.96 9.15 -9.82
C ILE A 435 10.28 8.72 -8.51
N ASN A 436 9.16 8.02 -8.60
CA ASN A 436 8.44 7.54 -7.44
C ASN A 436 9.12 6.28 -6.87
N VAL A 437 9.75 6.42 -5.71
CA VAL A 437 10.44 5.33 -5.01
C VAL A 437 9.69 4.97 -3.74
N THR A 438 9.26 3.71 -3.63
CA THR A 438 8.54 3.19 -2.46
C THR A 438 9.29 1.99 -1.87
N PHE A 439 9.40 1.91 -0.55
CA PHE A 439 9.93 0.74 0.15
C PHE A 439 8.79 -0.19 0.53
N ALA A 440 8.92 -1.48 0.23
CA ALA A 440 7.93 -2.50 0.55
C ALA A 440 8.48 -3.46 1.60
N ILE A 441 7.90 -3.44 2.80
CA ILE A 441 8.34 -4.26 3.93
C ILE A 441 7.39 -5.42 4.17
N HIS A 442 7.96 -6.63 4.26
CA HIS A 442 7.25 -7.81 4.71
C HIS A 442 7.21 -7.86 6.25
N PRO A 443 6.08 -8.23 6.90
CA PRO A 443 5.95 -8.22 8.37
C PRO A 443 7.04 -8.98 9.13
N VAL A 444 7.53 -10.08 8.54
CA VAL A 444 8.57 -10.95 9.13
C VAL A 444 9.97 -10.70 8.57
N ALA A 445 10.17 -9.65 7.78
CA ALA A 445 11.48 -9.35 7.23
C ALA A 445 12.46 -8.90 8.33
N GLY A 446 13.56 -9.64 8.47
CA GLY A 446 14.62 -9.36 9.43
C GLY A 446 14.82 -10.49 10.43
N ARG A 447 15.22 -10.11 11.66
CA ARG A 447 15.45 -11.04 12.80
C ARG A 447 14.61 -10.66 14.03
N MET A 448 13.68 -9.72 13.87
CA MET A 448 12.76 -9.23 14.89
C MET A 448 11.60 -8.50 14.18
N PRO A 449 10.37 -8.47 14.72
CA PRO A 449 9.23 -7.79 14.09
C PRO A 449 9.48 -6.30 13.90
N GLY A 450 9.37 -5.80 12.67
CA GLY A 450 9.64 -4.38 12.38
C GLY A 450 11.13 -4.00 12.40
N HIS A 451 12.04 -4.99 12.38
CA HIS A 451 13.49 -4.75 12.43
C HIS A 451 13.95 -3.87 11.25
N LEU A 452 13.45 -4.15 10.04
CA LEU A 452 13.78 -3.33 8.88
C LEU A 452 13.23 -1.90 8.99
N ASN A 453 12.05 -1.69 9.57
CA ASN A 453 11.49 -0.35 9.75
C ASN A 453 12.43 0.55 10.56
N VAL A 454 13.00 0.02 11.65
CA VAL A 454 13.98 0.74 12.47
C VAL A 454 15.27 1.02 11.69
N LEU A 455 15.74 0.06 10.88
CA LEU A 455 16.96 0.24 10.08
C LEU A 455 16.79 1.24 8.94
N LEU A 456 15.62 1.27 8.30
CA LEU A 456 15.32 2.29 7.28
C LEU A 456 15.16 3.67 7.93
N ALA A 457 14.55 3.75 9.11
CA ALA A 457 14.48 5.00 9.88
C ALA A 457 15.89 5.47 10.33
N GLU A 458 16.78 4.57 10.72
CA GLU A 458 18.20 4.89 11.00
C GLU A 458 18.91 5.48 9.76
N ALA A 459 18.51 5.05 8.56
CA ALA A 459 19.00 5.59 7.30
C ALA A 459 18.26 6.86 6.86
N ASN A 460 17.45 7.47 7.72
CA ASN A 460 16.64 8.67 7.46
C ASN A 460 15.67 8.53 6.27
N ILE A 461 15.12 7.33 6.07
CA ILE A 461 14.10 7.10 5.05
C ILE A 461 12.73 7.51 5.61
N PRO A 462 12.01 8.45 4.97
CA PRO A 462 10.70 8.89 5.44
C PRO A 462 9.69 7.73 5.53
N TYR A 463 8.95 7.66 6.64
CA TYR A 463 8.00 6.56 6.88
C TYR A 463 6.83 6.54 5.87
N ASN A 464 6.52 7.67 5.23
CA ASN A 464 5.41 7.78 4.27
C ASN A 464 5.65 6.99 2.97
N ILE A 465 6.92 6.81 2.58
CA ILE A 465 7.33 6.00 1.42
C ILE A 465 7.61 4.55 1.81
N VAL A 466 7.56 4.21 3.11
CA VAL A 466 7.67 2.83 3.60
C VAL A 466 6.26 2.25 3.73
N LYS A 467 5.95 1.27 2.89
CA LYS A 467 4.65 0.61 2.77
C LYS A 467 4.74 -0.83 3.23
N GLU A 468 3.64 -1.30 3.83
CA GLU A 468 3.51 -2.71 4.20
C GLU A 468 3.09 -3.56 3.01
N MET A 469 3.35 -4.87 3.10
CA MET A 469 3.00 -5.84 2.06
C MET A 469 1.53 -5.75 1.60
N ASN A 470 0.58 -5.55 2.52
CA ASN A 470 -0.84 -5.45 2.18
C ASN A 470 -1.19 -4.18 1.38
N GLU A 471 -0.40 -3.12 1.54
CA GLU A 471 -0.56 -1.86 0.82
C GLU A 471 0.09 -1.92 -0.56
N ILE A 472 1.21 -2.65 -0.69
CA ILE A 472 1.99 -2.70 -1.94
C ILE A 472 1.48 -3.76 -2.93
N ASN A 473 1.04 -4.93 -2.46
CA ASN A 473 0.63 -6.03 -3.35
C ASN A 473 -0.47 -5.64 -4.37
N PRO A 474 -1.48 -4.82 -4.01
CA PRO A 474 -2.49 -4.36 -4.98
C PRO A 474 -1.93 -3.47 -6.10
N ILE A 475 -0.83 -2.75 -5.86
CA ILE A 475 -0.25 -1.77 -6.80
C ILE A 475 1.07 -2.25 -7.43
N ILE A 476 1.57 -3.43 -7.04
CA ILE A 476 2.90 -3.92 -7.46
C ILE A 476 3.01 -4.17 -8.97
N SER A 477 1.90 -4.40 -9.66
CA SER A 477 1.83 -4.55 -11.12
C SER A 477 2.09 -3.24 -11.88
N GLU A 478 1.93 -2.10 -11.22
CA GLU A 478 2.21 -0.77 -11.80
C GLU A 478 3.70 -0.39 -11.72
N ALA A 479 4.51 -1.17 -10.98
CA ALA A 479 5.93 -0.91 -10.80
C ALA A 479 6.73 -1.29 -12.06
N ASP A 480 7.57 -0.35 -12.50
CA ASP A 480 8.48 -0.57 -13.63
C ASP A 480 9.63 -1.48 -13.21
N ILE A 481 10.19 -1.23 -12.02
CA ILE A 481 11.32 -1.99 -11.47
C ILE A 481 11.08 -2.28 -10.00
N VAL A 482 11.26 -3.55 -9.62
CA VAL A 482 11.32 -3.98 -8.22
C VAL A 482 12.75 -4.40 -7.87
N LEU A 483 13.38 -3.70 -6.93
CA LEU A 483 14.69 -4.05 -6.39
C LEU A 483 14.53 -4.94 -5.15
N VAL A 484 14.81 -6.23 -5.29
CA VAL A 484 14.79 -7.19 -4.19
C VAL A 484 16.19 -7.26 -3.57
N VAL A 485 16.39 -6.62 -2.42
CA VAL A 485 17.71 -6.45 -1.82
C VAL A 485 17.92 -7.39 -0.63
N GLY A 486 18.60 -8.51 -0.86
CA GLY A 486 18.89 -9.48 0.20
C GLY A 486 17.65 -10.14 0.82
N ALA A 487 16.57 -10.25 0.05
CA ALA A 487 15.37 -11.00 0.40
C ALA A 487 15.30 -12.30 -0.43
N ASN A 488 14.74 -13.35 0.17
CA ASN A 488 14.53 -14.63 -0.53
C ASN A 488 13.14 -15.20 -0.25
N ASP A 489 12.89 -15.70 0.96
CA ASP A 489 11.65 -16.42 1.27
C ASP A 489 10.41 -15.51 1.19
N ILE A 490 10.53 -14.23 1.60
CA ILE A 490 9.43 -13.23 1.59
C ILE A 490 8.99 -12.76 0.19
N VAL A 491 9.71 -13.19 -0.86
CA VAL A 491 9.39 -12.92 -2.27
C VAL A 491 9.28 -14.22 -3.08
N ASN A 492 9.21 -15.37 -2.41
CA ASN A 492 9.28 -16.68 -3.06
C ASN A 492 7.89 -17.14 -3.57
N PRO A 493 7.70 -17.34 -4.89
CA PRO A 493 6.44 -17.81 -5.47
C PRO A 493 6.04 -19.22 -5.02
N SER A 494 6.97 -20.02 -4.49
CA SER A 494 6.66 -21.35 -3.93
C SER A 494 5.72 -21.29 -2.73
N SER A 495 5.39 -20.11 -2.19
CA SER A 495 4.31 -19.94 -1.23
C SER A 495 2.92 -20.28 -1.80
N LEU A 496 2.77 -20.28 -3.12
CA LEU A 496 1.51 -20.65 -3.81
C LEU A 496 1.41 -22.16 -4.08
N ASP A 497 2.49 -22.92 -3.90
CA ASP A 497 2.57 -24.35 -4.20
C ASP A 497 2.27 -25.20 -2.95
N PRO A 498 1.21 -26.02 -2.95
CA PRO A 498 0.83 -26.89 -1.81
C PRO A 498 1.93 -27.85 -1.34
N SER A 499 2.88 -28.21 -2.21
CA SER A 499 3.99 -29.11 -1.90
C SER A 499 5.17 -28.44 -1.19
N SER A 500 5.18 -27.10 -1.16
CA SER A 500 6.27 -26.31 -0.60
C SER A 500 6.19 -26.16 0.92
N LYS A 501 7.35 -26.13 1.60
CA LYS A 501 7.43 -25.88 3.05
C LYS A 501 6.95 -24.46 3.45
N ILE A 502 6.90 -23.50 2.50
CA ILE A 502 6.38 -22.13 2.72
C ILE A 502 4.93 -21.95 2.21
N TYR A 503 4.21 -23.02 1.88
CA TYR A 503 2.86 -22.91 1.34
C TYR A 503 1.94 -22.05 2.23
N GLY A 504 1.20 -21.14 1.60
CA GLY A 504 0.28 -20.21 2.24
C GLY A 504 0.93 -19.07 3.02
N MET A 505 2.27 -19.01 3.11
CA MET A 505 2.96 -17.83 3.64
C MET A 505 2.60 -16.61 2.78
N PRO A 506 2.08 -15.52 3.38
CA PRO A 506 1.89 -14.31 2.61
C PRO A 506 3.27 -13.81 2.15
N VAL A 507 3.36 -13.31 0.92
CA VAL A 507 4.62 -12.83 0.33
C VAL A 507 4.38 -11.53 -0.44
N ILE A 508 5.44 -10.78 -0.67
CA ILE A 508 5.40 -9.63 -1.59
C ILE A 508 5.48 -10.20 -3.01
N GLU A 509 4.44 -10.00 -3.81
CA GLU A 509 4.25 -10.63 -5.11
C GLU A 509 5.07 -9.94 -6.22
N VAL A 510 6.38 -9.81 -6.01
CA VAL A 510 7.30 -9.02 -6.86
C VAL A 510 7.29 -9.46 -8.32
N TRP A 511 6.99 -10.74 -8.59
CA TRP A 511 6.92 -11.30 -9.94
C TRP A 511 5.80 -10.70 -10.80
N LYS A 512 4.81 -10.03 -10.21
CA LYS A 512 3.75 -9.32 -10.93
C LYS A 512 4.20 -7.98 -11.52
N SER A 513 5.37 -7.49 -11.15
CA SER A 513 5.94 -6.25 -11.70
C SER A 513 6.54 -6.43 -13.10
N LYS A 514 6.82 -5.32 -13.81
CA LYS A 514 7.39 -5.37 -15.17
C LYS A 514 8.81 -5.97 -15.17
N GLN A 515 9.65 -5.58 -14.21
CA GLN A 515 11.01 -6.10 -14.07
C GLN A 515 11.40 -6.25 -12.59
N VAL A 516 12.03 -7.37 -12.25
CA VAL A 516 12.56 -7.65 -10.91
C VAL A 516 14.08 -7.76 -10.97
N ILE A 517 14.78 -7.09 -10.06
CA ILE A 517 16.24 -7.16 -9.93
C ILE A 517 16.57 -7.65 -8.53
N VAL A 518 17.16 -8.84 -8.44
CA VAL A 518 17.48 -9.51 -7.16
C VAL A 518 18.97 -9.36 -6.85
N PHE A 519 19.28 -8.78 -5.70
CA PHE A 519 20.64 -8.60 -5.20
C PHE A 519 20.96 -9.73 -4.23
N LYS A 520 21.90 -10.61 -4.61
CA LYS A 520 22.33 -11.72 -3.76
C LYS A 520 23.76 -12.16 -4.06
N ARG A 521 24.42 -12.80 -3.09
CA ARG A 521 25.83 -13.25 -3.26
C ARG A 521 25.96 -14.48 -4.16
N THR A 522 25.10 -15.47 -3.98
CA THR A 522 25.13 -16.77 -4.67
C THR A 522 23.71 -17.30 -4.88
N LEU A 523 23.54 -18.44 -5.55
CA LEU A 523 22.23 -19.10 -5.72
C LEU A 523 21.74 -19.86 -4.47
N ASN A 524 22.44 -19.75 -3.34
CA ASN A 524 22.06 -20.43 -2.11
C ASN A 524 20.63 -20.06 -1.67
N THR A 525 20.02 -21.02 -1.00
CA THR A 525 18.66 -20.95 -0.45
C THR A 525 18.58 -19.99 0.72
N GLY A 526 17.34 -19.62 1.07
CA GLY A 526 17.02 -18.71 2.16
C GLY A 526 17.02 -19.40 3.51
N TYR A 527 16.28 -18.84 4.46
CA TYR A 527 16.12 -19.42 5.78
C TYR A 527 15.35 -20.74 5.74
N SER A 528 14.35 -20.83 4.87
CA SER A 528 13.52 -22.01 4.66
C SER A 528 14.25 -23.17 3.99
N ALA A 529 15.49 -22.96 3.54
CA ALA A 529 16.31 -23.90 2.78
C ALA A 529 15.65 -24.42 1.48
N ILE A 530 14.72 -23.66 0.89
CA ILE A 530 14.04 -23.96 -0.38
C ILE A 530 14.66 -23.14 -1.50
N ASP A 531 14.69 -23.70 -2.71
CA ASP A 531 14.98 -22.94 -3.93
C ASP A 531 13.87 -21.90 -4.21
N ASN A 532 14.19 -20.84 -4.94
CA ASN A 532 13.23 -19.78 -5.25
C ASN A 532 12.94 -19.72 -6.76
N PRO A 533 11.73 -20.14 -7.21
CA PRO A 533 11.34 -20.08 -8.61
C PRO A 533 11.46 -18.70 -9.25
N LEU A 534 11.35 -17.62 -8.46
CA LEU A 534 11.48 -16.24 -8.92
C LEU A 534 12.76 -16.01 -9.75
N PHE A 535 13.85 -16.67 -9.37
CA PHE A 535 15.16 -16.50 -10.01
C PHE A 535 15.23 -16.99 -11.45
N TYR A 536 14.24 -17.78 -11.86
CA TYR A 536 14.16 -18.38 -13.19
C TYR A 536 13.06 -17.73 -14.05
N PHE A 537 12.37 -16.72 -13.52
CA PHE A 537 11.35 -16.00 -14.29
C PHE A 537 12.01 -15.10 -15.33
N SER A 538 11.35 -14.94 -16.48
CA SER A 538 11.90 -14.16 -17.61
C SER A 538 12.06 -12.67 -17.29
N ASN A 539 11.22 -12.11 -16.43
CA ASN A 539 11.27 -10.72 -15.97
C ASN A 539 12.21 -10.50 -14.76
N THR A 540 12.88 -11.55 -14.25
CA THR A 540 13.80 -11.44 -13.12
C THR A 540 15.26 -11.43 -13.57
N PHE A 541 16.05 -10.51 -13.04
CA PHE A 541 17.48 -10.39 -13.26
C PHE A 541 18.24 -10.52 -11.94
N LEU A 542 19.33 -11.25 -11.94
CA LEU A 542 20.16 -11.50 -10.77
C LEU A 542 21.44 -10.66 -10.82
N LEU A 543 21.61 -9.78 -9.84
CA LEU A 543 22.84 -9.04 -9.61
C LEU A 543 23.64 -9.75 -8.51
N PHE A 544 24.71 -10.43 -8.92
CA PHE A 544 25.57 -11.18 -8.00
C PHE A 544 26.56 -10.26 -7.29
N GLY A 545 26.69 -10.43 -5.98
CA GLY A 545 27.69 -9.74 -5.17
C GLY A 545 27.23 -9.49 -3.73
N ASP A 546 28.12 -8.96 -2.91
CA ASP A 546 27.71 -8.44 -1.61
C ASP A 546 26.80 -7.23 -1.79
N ALA A 547 25.66 -7.20 -1.08
CA ALA A 547 24.65 -6.17 -1.27
C ALA A 547 25.18 -4.76 -1.03
N LYS A 548 26.08 -4.56 -0.04
CA LYS A 548 26.68 -3.23 0.21
C LYS A 548 27.61 -2.82 -0.91
N HIS A 549 28.41 -3.74 -1.42
CA HIS A 549 29.31 -3.46 -2.52
C HIS A 549 28.55 -3.14 -3.81
N THR A 550 27.52 -3.93 -4.14
CA THR A 550 26.74 -3.72 -5.37
C THR A 550 25.91 -2.44 -5.33
N THR A 551 25.27 -2.13 -4.20
CA THR A 551 24.55 -0.85 -4.02
C THR A 551 25.51 0.33 -4.02
N ASN A 552 26.69 0.24 -3.40
CA ASN A 552 27.69 1.31 -3.47
C ASN A 552 28.17 1.56 -4.89
N GLN A 553 28.44 0.52 -5.67
CA GLN A 553 28.83 0.70 -7.08
C GLN A 553 27.71 1.35 -7.91
N ILE A 554 26.45 0.96 -7.69
CA ILE A 554 25.30 1.61 -8.35
C ILE A 554 25.22 3.07 -7.92
N LEU A 555 25.37 3.35 -6.63
CA LEU A 555 25.39 4.70 -6.09
C LEU A 555 26.53 5.55 -6.67
N THR A 556 27.74 5.00 -6.79
CA THR A 556 28.87 5.67 -7.46
C THR A 556 28.53 5.99 -8.90
N ILE A 557 27.97 5.03 -9.66
CA ILE A 557 27.56 5.26 -11.05
C ILE A 557 26.47 6.35 -11.12
N LEU A 558 25.46 6.31 -10.24
CA LEU A 558 24.41 7.33 -10.16
C LEU A 558 24.98 8.71 -9.81
N ASN A 559 25.95 8.77 -8.89
CA ASN A 559 26.65 10.00 -8.50
C ASN A 559 27.59 10.51 -9.61
N ASP A 560 28.25 9.64 -10.35
CA ASP A 560 29.08 10.01 -11.50
C ASP A 560 28.19 10.57 -12.63
N TYR A 561 26.99 10.01 -12.80
CA TYR A 561 25.92 10.57 -13.65
C TYR A 561 25.38 11.91 -13.12
N VAL A 562 25.66 12.30 -11.87
CA VAL A 562 25.24 13.59 -11.27
C VAL A 562 26.39 14.61 -11.26
N ASN A 563 27.62 14.19 -10.95
CA ASN A 563 28.79 15.05 -10.65
C ASN A 563 29.65 15.36 -11.88
N ASN A 564 29.81 14.42 -12.80
CA ASN A 564 30.34 14.79 -14.09
C ASN A 564 29.28 15.65 -14.73
N LYS A 565 29.53 16.97 -14.83
CA LYS A 565 28.94 17.79 -15.87
C LYS A 565 29.31 17.16 -17.22
N TYR A 566 28.63 16.06 -17.58
CA TYR A 566 28.02 16.04 -18.89
C TYR A 566 27.33 17.39 -18.98
N PRO A 567 27.78 18.25 -19.93
CA PRO A 567 27.34 19.65 -20.01
C PRO A 567 25.86 19.60 -19.76
N ASP A 568 25.37 20.37 -18.77
CA ASP A 568 23.97 20.31 -18.31
C ASP A 568 23.17 20.01 -19.55
N ILE A 569 22.78 18.75 -19.65
CA ILE A 569 22.30 18.26 -20.90
C ILE A 569 20.98 18.99 -20.95
N SER A 570 20.95 20.07 -21.72
CA SER A 570 19.90 21.07 -21.71
C SER A 570 18.68 20.42 -22.31
N ASP A 571 18.03 19.55 -21.54
CA ASP A 571 17.01 18.60 -21.99
C ASP A 571 17.33 17.84 -23.31
N GLN A 572 18.61 17.80 -23.77
CA GLN A 572 18.97 17.49 -25.18
C GLN A 572 19.73 16.17 -25.44
N ASP A 573 20.29 15.50 -24.44
CA ASP A 573 21.14 14.29 -24.56
C ASP A 573 20.72 13.14 -23.62
N ARG A 574 19.63 13.28 -22.84
CA ARG A 574 18.98 12.14 -22.17
C ARG A 574 18.11 11.29 -23.14
N TYR A 575 18.23 11.56 -24.45
CA TYR A 575 17.50 10.91 -25.55
C TYR A 575 18.43 10.23 -26.57
N ILE A 576 19.55 9.64 -26.15
CA ILE A 576 20.40 8.85 -27.05
C ILE A 576 20.75 7.48 -26.45
N LYS A 577 19.73 6.67 -26.20
CA LYS A 577 19.62 5.22 -26.49
C LYS A 577 18.49 4.65 -25.66
N HIS A 578 17.47 4.11 -26.35
CA HIS A 578 16.16 3.73 -25.82
C HIS A 578 15.18 4.89 -25.61
N ASP A 579 14.97 5.68 -26.66
CA ASP A 579 13.60 5.98 -27.06
C ASP A 579 13.56 6.53 -28.48
N LYS A 580 13.05 5.72 -29.42
CA LYS A 580 12.50 6.27 -30.66
C LYS A 580 11.00 6.50 -30.45
N ARG A 581 10.75 7.67 -29.86
CA ARG A 581 9.59 8.55 -30.03
C ARG A 581 8.30 8.18 -29.28
N GLU A 582 8.20 8.69 -28.06
CA GLU A 582 6.98 9.37 -27.62
C GLU A 582 7.35 10.77 -27.10
N VAL A 583 6.87 11.78 -27.81
CA VAL A 583 7.08 13.20 -27.51
C VAL A 583 5.87 13.67 -26.71
N GLN A 584 6.06 13.93 -25.42
CA GLN A 584 5.05 14.52 -24.55
C GLN A 584 5.42 15.99 -24.31
N PHE A 585 4.91 16.91 -25.14
CA PHE A 585 5.01 18.37 -24.90
C PHE A 585 3.78 18.84 -24.13
N SER A 586 3.99 19.23 -22.88
CA SER A 586 3.02 19.96 -22.06
C SER A 586 3.19 21.46 -22.31
N TYR A 587 2.13 22.14 -22.75
CA TYR A 587 2.03 23.60 -22.71
C TYR A 587 1.26 23.97 -21.45
N SER A 588 1.92 24.63 -20.50
CA SER A 588 1.26 25.26 -19.35
C SER A 588 0.72 26.62 -19.78
N LEU A 589 -0.61 26.73 -19.88
CA LEU A 589 -1.32 28.01 -19.87
C LEU A 589 -1.35 28.51 -18.42
N THR A 590 -0.47 29.45 -18.09
CA THR A 590 -0.62 30.28 -16.89
C THR A 590 -0.49 31.74 -17.30
N ASP A 591 -1.63 32.44 -17.22
CA ASP A 591 -1.69 33.90 -17.17
C ASP A 591 -0.74 34.42 -16.07
N SER A 592 0.28 35.19 -16.45
CA SER A 592 0.80 36.25 -15.59
C SER A 592 1.67 37.23 -16.36
N SER A 593 1.25 38.50 -16.27
CA SER A 593 2.01 39.75 -16.35
C SER A 593 2.85 40.05 -17.60
N HIS A 594 2.41 41.09 -18.29
CA HIS A 594 3.17 41.99 -19.15
C HIS A 594 4.63 42.20 -18.70
N SER A 595 5.57 41.83 -19.58
CA SER A 595 6.82 42.55 -19.78
C SER A 595 7.19 42.48 -21.26
N ASN A 596 7.25 43.66 -21.89
CA ASN A 596 7.74 43.85 -23.25
C ASN A 596 9.17 43.36 -23.35
N ASP A 597 9.41 42.30 -24.12
CA ASP A 597 10.71 42.04 -24.75
C ASP A 597 10.46 41.35 -26.10
N ASP A 598 10.46 42.18 -27.14
CA ASP A 598 10.48 41.79 -28.54
C ASP A 598 11.82 41.07 -28.85
N SER A 599 11.82 39.74 -28.80
CA SER A 599 12.87 38.93 -29.42
C SER A 599 12.37 38.33 -30.71
N SER A 600 12.57 39.06 -31.81
CA SER A 600 12.37 38.58 -33.18
C SER A 600 13.18 37.28 -33.41
N PHE A 601 12.50 36.19 -33.80
CA PHE A 601 13.14 34.95 -34.25
C PHE A 601 14.04 35.25 -35.45
N LYS A 602 15.36 35.36 -35.24
CA LYS A 602 16.33 35.62 -36.31
C LYS A 602 16.46 34.38 -37.22
N GLU A 603 16.39 34.59 -38.54
CA GLU A 603 16.53 33.54 -39.56
C GLU A 603 17.84 32.73 -39.48
N GLU A 604 18.87 33.26 -38.84
CA GLU A 604 20.19 32.62 -38.68
C GLU A 604 20.17 31.29 -37.92
N ASN A 605 19.10 30.98 -37.17
CA ASN A 605 18.99 29.77 -36.36
C ASN A 605 18.42 28.54 -37.09
N TYR A 606 18.04 28.65 -38.36
CA TYR A 606 17.43 27.54 -39.10
C TYR A 606 18.34 27.00 -40.22
N PRO A 607 18.37 25.67 -40.43
CA PRO A 607 19.10 25.09 -41.56
C PRO A 607 18.50 25.59 -42.88
N LYS A 608 19.34 25.78 -43.91
CA LYS A 608 18.88 26.19 -45.25
C LYS A 608 17.83 25.19 -45.76
N PRO A 609 16.64 25.64 -46.16
CA PRO A 609 15.56 24.74 -46.54
C PRO A 609 15.89 23.97 -47.83
N ARG A 610 15.62 22.67 -47.84
CA ARG A 610 15.86 21.79 -49.02
C ARG A 610 14.58 21.27 -49.68
N ARG A 611 13.46 21.30 -48.98
CA ARG A 611 12.14 20.91 -49.47
C ARG A 611 11.09 21.90 -48.99
N VAL A 612 10.06 22.11 -49.81
CA VAL A 612 8.97 23.04 -49.52
C VAL A 612 7.69 22.25 -49.22
N ILE A 613 7.10 22.49 -48.05
CA ILE A 613 5.79 21.95 -47.65
C ILE A 613 4.73 23.02 -47.86
N GLY A 614 3.66 22.66 -48.56
CA GLY A 614 2.45 23.44 -48.74
C GLY A 614 1.34 22.96 -47.82
N LEU A 615 0.77 23.86 -47.04
CA LEU A 615 -0.43 23.61 -46.24
C LEU A 615 -1.62 24.24 -46.96
N ILE A 616 -2.58 23.42 -47.38
CA ILE A 616 -3.76 23.86 -48.13
C ILE A 616 -5.02 23.58 -47.32
N LYS A 617 -6.00 24.49 -47.41
CA LYS A 617 -7.31 24.32 -46.75
C LYS A 617 -8.14 23.21 -47.39
N ASP A 618 -9.10 22.69 -46.63
CA ASP A 618 -10.09 21.77 -47.18
C ASP A 618 -11.04 22.51 -48.11
N ASP A 619 -11.44 21.85 -49.20
CA ASP A 619 -12.40 22.44 -50.14
C ASP A 619 -13.78 22.40 -49.47
N ASN A 620 -14.36 23.58 -49.25
CA ASN A 620 -15.56 23.84 -48.45
C ASN A 620 -16.52 22.64 -48.35
N LEU A 621 -16.79 22.19 -47.12
CA LEU A 621 -18.01 21.46 -46.74
C LEU A 621 -19.22 22.37 -46.99
N LYS A 622 -19.59 22.58 -48.26
CA LYS A 622 -20.95 23.01 -48.58
C LYS A 622 -21.84 21.84 -48.16
N GLY A 623 -22.57 22.01 -47.05
CA GLY A 623 -23.67 21.14 -46.70
C GLY A 623 -24.55 20.97 -47.93
N GLY A 624 -24.53 19.78 -48.53
CA GLY A 624 -25.50 19.39 -49.52
C GLY A 624 -26.84 19.26 -48.82
N ASN A 625 -27.68 20.28 -48.93
CA ASN A 625 -29.11 20.19 -48.60
C ASN A 625 -29.92 21.31 -49.28
N ASP A 626 -29.64 21.57 -50.57
CA ASP A 626 -30.49 22.41 -51.43
C ASP A 626 -31.17 21.63 -52.57
N LEU A 627 -31.11 20.29 -52.60
CA LEU A 627 -31.63 19.51 -53.73
C LEU A 627 -32.53 18.31 -53.42
N LEU A 628 -32.90 18.03 -52.16
CA LEU A 628 -33.77 16.88 -51.82
C LEU A 628 -34.80 17.16 -50.71
N ILE A 629 -35.54 18.28 -50.82
CA ILE A 629 -36.79 18.47 -50.05
C ILE A 629 -37.95 18.66 -51.03
N GLU A 630 -38.21 17.64 -51.82
CA GLU A 630 -39.56 17.37 -52.31
C GLU A 630 -39.77 15.86 -52.18
N ASN A 631 -40.80 15.48 -51.42
CA ASN A 631 -41.26 14.12 -51.14
C ASN A 631 -40.57 13.41 -49.95
N ILE A 632 -41.02 13.73 -48.73
CA ILE A 632 -41.55 12.76 -47.74
C ILE A 632 -42.33 13.59 -46.72
N GLN A 633 -43.65 13.69 -46.93
CA GLN A 633 -44.61 14.10 -45.92
C GLN A 633 -45.22 12.82 -45.33
N SER A 634 -44.87 12.47 -44.10
CA SER A 634 -45.79 11.84 -43.13
C SER A 634 -45.07 11.52 -41.81
N GLU A 635 -45.61 12.08 -40.73
CA GLU A 635 -45.46 11.69 -39.32
C GLU A 635 -44.08 11.87 -38.63
N VAL A 636 -43.68 13.13 -38.44
CA VAL A 636 -42.86 13.55 -37.28
C VAL A 636 -43.44 14.86 -36.75
N GLU A 637 -43.89 14.87 -35.50
CA GLU A 637 -44.43 16.05 -34.81
C GLU A 637 -43.29 17.06 -34.59
N TYR A 638 -43.35 18.17 -35.34
CA TYR A 638 -42.34 19.23 -35.36
C TYR A 638 -42.54 20.14 -34.15
N ILE A 639 -41.61 20.13 -33.18
CA ILE A 639 -41.61 21.09 -32.05
C ILE A 639 -41.06 22.43 -32.55
N PRO A 640 -41.84 23.53 -32.54
CA PRO A 640 -41.38 24.84 -33.01
C PRO A 640 -40.83 25.67 -31.85
N ASN A 641 -39.50 25.74 -31.67
CA ASN A 641 -38.80 26.90 -31.06
C ASN A 641 -37.27 26.74 -30.90
N ILE A 642 -36.54 26.24 -31.91
CA ILE A 642 -35.08 26.40 -31.97
C ILE A 642 -34.70 26.72 -33.43
N LYS A 643 -34.97 27.96 -33.87
CA LYS A 643 -34.60 28.41 -35.22
C LYS A 643 -33.38 29.33 -35.30
N ASP A 644 -32.74 29.69 -34.18
CA ASP A 644 -31.73 30.77 -34.18
C ASP A 644 -30.33 30.45 -33.62
N GLN A 645 -29.90 29.19 -33.60
CA GLN A 645 -28.46 28.86 -33.52
C GLN A 645 -28.16 27.56 -34.28
N LYS A 646 -28.10 27.60 -35.62
CA LYS A 646 -27.35 26.59 -36.37
C LYS A 646 -25.88 26.79 -36.01
N ARG A 647 -25.41 26.15 -34.94
CA ARG A 647 -23.96 25.97 -34.72
C ARG A 647 -23.47 25.08 -35.83
N ASP A 648 -22.48 25.54 -36.59
CA ASP A 648 -21.79 24.71 -37.57
C ASP A 648 -21.26 23.46 -36.86
N VAL A 649 -21.86 22.32 -37.16
CA VAL A 649 -21.42 21.02 -36.67
C VAL A 649 -20.19 20.67 -37.49
N ASN A 650 -19.08 20.37 -36.82
CA ASN A 650 -17.77 20.06 -37.40
C ASN A 650 -17.06 21.24 -38.06
N LEU A 651 -16.19 21.89 -37.30
CA LEU A 651 -15.33 22.95 -37.79
C LEU A 651 -14.18 22.38 -38.64
N SER A 652 -13.68 23.16 -39.61
CA SER A 652 -12.47 22.80 -40.37
C SER A 652 -11.26 22.68 -39.44
N ILE A 653 -10.44 21.65 -39.58
CA ILE A 653 -9.15 21.52 -38.86
C ILE A 653 -7.99 21.81 -39.81
N VAL A 654 -6.83 22.16 -39.26
CA VAL A 654 -5.64 22.48 -40.06
C VAL A 654 -4.63 21.33 -40.05
N PRO A 655 -3.88 21.11 -41.14
CA PRO A 655 -2.89 20.04 -41.21
C PRO A 655 -1.69 20.27 -40.28
N ILE A 656 -1.30 21.54 -40.03
CA ILE A 656 -0.26 21.91 -39.06
C ILE A 656 -0.71 23.19 -38.31
N SER A 657 -0.79 23.15 -36.97
CA SER A 657 -1.04 24.35 -36.16
C SER A 657 0.20 25.26 -36.13
N PRO A 658 0.04 26.60 -35.99
CA PRO A 658 1.14 27.57 -36.04
C PRO A 658 2.31 27.23 -35.10
N LYS A 659 2.01 26.82 -33.87
CA LYS A 659 3.02 26.48 -32.84
C LYS A 659 3.98 25.35 -33.22
N PHE A 660 3.63 24.53 -34.22
CA PHE A 660 4.47 23.42 -34.68
C PHE A 660 5.33 23.78 -35.91
N VAL A 661 5.09 24.92 -36.55
CA VAL A 661 5.91 25.43 -37.68
C VAL A 661 7.41 25.48 -37.34
N PRO A 662 7.85 25.97 -36.16
CA PRO A 662 9.28 26.04 -35.86
C PRO A 662 9.95 24.67 -35.88
N LYS A 663 9.23 23.61 -35.47
CA LYS A 663 9.74 22.24 -35.48
C LYS A 663 9.97 21.73 -36.91
N LEU A 664 9.08 22.04 -37.85
CA LEU A 664 9.28 21.69 -39.26
C LEU A 664 10.41 22.50 -39.91
N ARG A 665 10.57 23.77 -39.53
CA ARG A 665 11.71 24.58 -39.98
C ARG A 665 13.04 24.02 -39.49
N LEU A 666 13.13 23.57 -38.24
CA LEU A 666 14.31 22.89 -37.70
C LEU A 666 14.62 21.58 -38.43
N MET A 667 13.60 20.90 -38.99
CA MET A 667 13.79 19.73 -39.84
C MET A 667 14.33 20.07 -41.24
N GLY A 668 14.46 21.36 -41.60
CA GLY A 668 14.97 21.81 -42.90
C GLY A 668 13.89 21.99 -43.98
N PHE A 669 12.62 22.14 -43.58
CA PHE A 669 11.53 22.46 -44.49
C PHE A 669 11.28 23.98 -44.57
N ARG A 670 10.97 24.48 -45.77
CA ARG A 670 10.30 25.77 -45.97
C ARG A 670 8.80 25.54 -45.96
N ILE A 671 8.04 26.33 -45.20
CA ILE A 671 6.62 26.12 -44.98
C ILE A 671 5.83 27.23 -45.66
N LEU A 672 5.02 26.87 -46.65
CA LEU A 672 4.05 27.74 -47.31
C LEU A 672 2.66 27.41 -46.79
N VAL A 673 1.90 28.44 -46.42
CA VAL A 673 0.58 28.30 -45.81
C VAL A 673 -0.43 29.05 -46.65
N GLU A 674 -1.53 28.40 -47.00
CA GLU A 674 -2.61 29.07 -47.71
C GLU A 674 -3.20 30.16 -46.83
N ARG A 675 -3.38 31.34 -47.40
CA ARG A 675 -4.07 32.44 -46.72
C ARG A 675 -5.42 31.99 -46.17
N ASP A 676 -5.65 32.32 -44.91
CA ASP A 676 -6.89 32.10 -44.16
C ASP A 676 -7.20 30.63 -43.82
N ILE A 677 -6.22 29.72 -43.89
CA ILE A 677 -6.39 28.28 -43.61
C ILE A 677 -6.97 27.99 -42.21
N GLY A 678 -6.64 28.82 -41.21
CA GLY A 678 -6.97 28.60 -39.80
C GLY A 678 -8.03 29.54 -39.22
N THR A 679 -8.61 30.43 -40.04
CA THR A 679 -9.45 31.54 -39.56
C THR A 679 -10.70 31.07 -38.82
N ASN A 680 -11.31 29.96 -39.28
CA ASN A 680 -12.51 29.37 -38.67
C ASN A 680 -12.27 28.77 -37.27
N ILE A 681 -11.01 28.61 -36.87
CA ILE A 681 -10.62 27.98 -35.59
C ILE A 681 -9.70 28.88 -34.77
N LEU A 682 -9.77 30.19 -35.01
CA LEU A 682 -9.03 31.24 -34.30
C LEU A 682 -7.51 31.17 -34.46
N MET A 683 -7.02 30.58 -35.56
CA MET A 683 -5.59 30.59 -35.91
C MET A 683 -5.36 31.61 -37.03
N GLN A 684 -4.76 32.75 -36.68
CA GLN A 684 -4.57 33.88 -37.60
C GLN A 684 -3.33 33.70 -38.49
N ASN A 685 -3.35 34.30 -39.68
CA ASN A 685 -2.20 34.29 -40.60
C ASN A 685 -0.93 34.85 -39.94
N ASP A 686 -1.07 35.87 -39.09
CA ASP A 686 0.05 36.51 -38.38
C ASP A 686 0.75 35.56 -37.40
N GLU A 687 0.06 34.56 -36.87
CA GLU A 687 0.69 33.55 -36.02
C GLU A 687 1.59 32.63 -36.85
N TYR A 688 1.15 32.23 -38.04
CA TYR A 688 1.97 31.44 -38.96
C TYR A 688 3.23 32.19 -39.40
N THR A 689 3.10 33.49 -39.73
CA THR A 689 4.27 34.32 -40.09
C THR A 689 5.21 34.54 -38.92
N LYS A 690 4.67 34.78 -37.71
CA LYS A 690 5.46 34.89 -36.47
C LYS A 690 6.32 33.66 -36.18
N TYR A 691 5.79 32.47 -36.46
CA TYR A 691 6.53 31.20 -36.29
C TYR A 691 7.37 30.82 -37.52
N GLY A 692 7.45 31.70 -38.52
CA GLY A 692 8.38 31.62 -39.63
C GLY A 692 7.85 30.88 -40.86
N ALA A 693 6.55 30.67 -41.01
CA ALA A 693 5.96 30.23 -42.26
C ALA A 693 5.63 31.41 -43.19
N GLU A 694 5.51 31.15 -44.49
CA GLU A 694 5.14 32.15 -45.49
C GLU A 694 3.68 31.98 -45.88
N VAL A 695 2.86 33.01 -45.66
CA VAL A 695 1.45 33.00 -46.04
C VAL A 695 1.29 33.46 -47.48
N VAL A 696 0.84 32.56 -48.35
CA VAL A 696 0.82 32.75 -49.82
C VAL A 696 -0.53 32.38 -50.43
N SER A 697 -0.72 32.66 -51.72
CA SER A 697 -1.94 32.25 -52.43
C SER A 697 -1.93 30.75 -52.74
N ARG A 698 -3.12 30.16 -52.96
CA ARG A 698 -3.25 28.73 -53.31
C ARG A 698 -2.42 28.33 -54.53
N ASN A 699 -2.36 29.20 -55.55
CA ASN A 699 -1.57 28.97 -56.77
C ASN A 699 -0.07 28.94 -56.48
N ASP A 700 0.42 29.81 -55.59
CA ASP A 700 1.84 29.83 -55.22
C ASP A 700 2.26 28.54 -54.50
N ILE A 701 1.35 27.95 -53.72
CA ILE A 701 1.59 26.66 -53.05
C ILE A 701 1.76 25.56 -54.08
N PHE A 702 0.83 25.44 -55.03
CA PHE A 702 0.96 24.44 -56.09
C PHE A 702 2.23 24.63 -56.92
N GLN A 703 2.69 25.86 -57.13
CA GLN A 703 3.88 26.16 -57.91
C GLN A 703 5.21 25.90 -57.20
N GLN A 704 5.25 26.05 -55.87
CA GLN A 704 6.50 26.06 -55.13
C GLN A 704 6.66 24.84 -54.19
N SER A 705 5.58 24.13 -53.85
CA SER A 705 5.60 23.03 -52.90
C SER A 705 6.03 21.71 -53.54
N ASN A 706 6.92 20.98 -52.87
CA ASN A 706 7.26 19.61 -53.23
C ASN A 706 6.38 18.59 -52.50
N ILE A 707 5.84 18.99 -51.35
CA ILE A 707 5.01 18.16 -50.47
C ILE A 707 3.77 18.99 -50.15
N ILE A 708 2.59 18.40 -50.28
CA ILE A 708 1.33 19.04 -49.90
C ILE A 708 0.69 18.23 -48.78
N LEU A 709 0.39 18.91 -47.67
CA LEU A 709 -0.38 18.34 -46.57
C LEU A 709 -1.82 18.86 -46.65
N LYS A 710 -2.76 17.93 -46.71
CA LYS A 710 -4.20 18.20 -46.66
C LYS A 710 -4.84 17.28 -45.62
N VAL A 711 -5.92 17.72 -44.99
CA VAL A 711 -6.63 16.88 -44.02
C VAL A 711 -7.56 15.94 -44.77
N ASP A 712 -8.61 16.48 -45.41
CA ASP A 712 -9.61 15.67 -46.09
C ASP A 712 -9.12 15.13 -47.45
N PRO A 713 -9.77 14.08 -47.99
CA PRO A 713 -9.46 13.58 -49.32
C PRO A 713 -9.50 14.67 -50.40
N PRO A 714 -8.59 14.64 -51.37
CA PRO A 714 -8.58 15.61 -52.46
C PRO A 714 -9.81 15.45 -53.34
N THR A 715 -10.35 16.57 -53.81
CA THR A 715 -11.40 16.56 -54.84
C THR A 715 -10.79 16.29 -56.22
N VAL A 716 -11.63 15.92 -57.19
CA VAL A 716 -11.19 15.75 -58.58
C VAL A 716 -10.56 17.04 -59.13
N SER A 717 -11.18 18.19 -58.86
CA SER A 717 -10.65 19.51 -59.25
C SER A 717 -9.29 19.80 -58.60
N PHE A 718 -9.08 19.37 -57.37
CA PHE A 718 -7.81 19.56 -56.68
C PHE A 718 -6.67 18.76 -57.32
N ILE A 719 -6.97 17.53 -57.78
CA ILE A 719 -6.00 16.69 -58.47
C ILE A 719 -5.57 17.34 -59.79
N GLU A 720 -6.49 17.98 -60.51
CA GLU A 720 -6.22 18.73 -61.75
C GLU A 720 -5.29 19.94 -61.53
N GLU A 721 -5.29 20.55 -60.34
CA GLU A 721 -4.45 21.73 -60.02
C GLU A 721 -3.05 21.38 -59.51
N ILE A 722 -2.83 20.18 -58.97
CA ILE A 722 -1.51 19.77 -58.44
C ILE A 722 -0.46 19.63 -59.54
N GLN A 723 0.75 20.11 -59.25
CA GLN A 723 1.93 19.96 -60.10
C GLN A 723 2.54 18.55 -60.05
N ASN A 724 3.14 18.15 -61.16
CA ASN A 724 3.85 16.88 -61.27
C ASN A 724 5.11 16.85 -60.36
N ASN A 725 5.57 15.66 -59.94
CA ASN A 725 6.64 15.45 -58.94
C ASN A 725 6.31 15.93 -57.51
N THR A 726 5.03 15.98 -57.14
CA THR A 726 4.58 16.35 -55.79
C THR A 726 4.25 15.11 -54.95
N VAL A 727 4.51 15.18 -53.64
CA VAL A 727 4.02 14.18 -52.66
C VAL A 727 2.78 14.74 -51.95
N LEU A 728 1.62 14.13 -52.15
CA LEU A 728 0.38 14.47 -51.45
C LEU A 728 0.17 13.54 -50.26
N ILE A 729 -0.01 14.12 -49.08
CA ILE A 729 -0.30 13.40 -47.83
C ILE A 729 -1.66 13.89 -47.31
N SER A 730 -2.65 13.00 -47.28
CA SER A 730 -3.99 13.28 -46.77
C SER A 730 -4.73 12.01 -46.36
N TYR A 731 -5.94 12.15 -45.80
CA TYR A 731 -6.89 11.05 -45.83
C TYR A 731 -7.21 10.67 -47.28
N LEU A 732 -7.36 9.39 -47.59
CA LEU A 732 -7.75 8.91 -48.93
C LEU A 732 -8.88 7.87 -48.87
N TRP A 733 -8.93 7.04 -47.83
CA TRP A 733 -9.90 5.95 -47.69
C TRP A 733 -9.99 5.04 -48.93
N PRO A 734 -8.85 4.44 -49.35
CA PRO A 734 -8.74 3.78 -50.65
C PRO A 734 -9.69 2.58 -50.82
N SER A 735 -10.11 1.91 -49.74
CA SER A 735 -11.10 0.82 -49.80
C SER A 735 -12.52 1.27 -50.14
N ILE A 736 -12.85 2.54 -49.86
CA ILE A 736 -14.20 3.10 -50.03
C ILE A 736 -14.23 3.98 -51.28
N ASN A 737 -13.16 4.73 -51.53
CA ASN A 737 -13.04 5.70 -52.61
C ASN A 737 -12.29 5.13 -53.83
N CYS A 738 -12.64 3.91 -54.27
CA CYS A 738 -12.00 3.28 -55.44
C CYS A 738 -12.11 4.16 -56.70
N ASP A 739 -13.28 4.78 -56.92
CA ASP A 739 -13.52 5.67 -58.06
C ASP A 739 -12.60 6.91 -58.06
N LEU A 740 -12.15 7.36 -56.88
CA LEU A 740 -11.22 8.49 -56.76
C LEU A 740 -9.79 8.06 -57.15
N LEU A 741 -9.38 6.85 -56.79
CA LEU A 741 -8.08 6.29 -57.15
C LEU A 741 -7.95 6.10 -58.67
N ASP A 742 -9.00 5.58 -59.30
CA ASP A 742 -9.02 5.40 -60.76
C ASP A 742 -8.88 6.74 -61.49
N LYS A 743 -9.51 7.79 -60.97
CA LYS A 743 -9.36 9.15 -61.53
C LYS A 743 -7.97 9.75 -61.33
N MET A 744 -7.28 9.41 -60.24
CA MET A 744 -5.92 9.90 -59.97
C MET A 744 -4.87 9.39 -60.97
N ILE A 745 -5.13 8.26 -61.63
CA ILE A 745 -4.21 7.64 -62.60
C ILE A 745 -4.60 7.86 -64.07
N GLN A 746 -5.78 8.44 -64.34
CA GLN A 746 -6.28 8.66 -65.70
C GLN A 746 -5.46 9.68 -66.51
N ASP A 747 -4.84 10.64 -65.84
CA ASP A 747 -4.03 11.68 -66.48
C ASP A 747 -2.55 11.29 -66.51
N GLU A 748 -2.06 10.87 -67.68
CA GLU A 748 -0.66 10.47 -67.91
C GLU A 748 0.36 11.57 -67.58
N GLU A 749 -0.02 12.85 -67.71
CA GLU A 749 0.88 13.97 -67.38
C GLU A 749 1.12 14.11 -65.87
N LYS A 750 0.29 13.45 -65.04
CA LYS A 750 0.30 13.51 -63.58
C LYS A 750 0.83 12.24 -62.91
N HIS A 751 1.38 11.30 -63.68
CA HIS A 751 1.85 10.00 -63.17
C HIS A 751 3.02 10.10 -62.16
N ASN A 752 3.80 11.19 -62.12
CA ASN A 752 4.87 11.34 -61.11
C ASN A 752 4.41 11.98 -59.79
N ILE A 753 3.10 12.06 -59.53
CA ILE A 753 2.59 12.43 -58.21
C ILE A 753 2.57 11.18 -57.32
N THR A 754 3.06 11.30 -56.08
CA THR A 754 2.99 10.23 -55.09
C THR A 754 1.90 10.54 -54.06
N TYR A 755 0.97 9.60 -53.86
CA TYR A 755 -0.17 9.76 -52.94
C TYR A 755 -0.01 8.85 -51.72
N LEU A 756 -0.02 9.44 -50.52
CA LEU A 756 0.06 8.73 -49.24
C LEU A 756 -1.26 8.85 -48.48
N ALA A 757 -1.85 7.71 -48.12
CA ALA A 757 -3.08 7.61 -47.32
C ALA A 757 -2.76 7.51 -45.83
N ILE A 758 -2.98 8.58 -45.07
CA ILE A 758 -2.71 8.60 -43.62
C ILE A 758 -3.67 7.71 -42.81
N ASP A 759 -4.78 7.27 -43.40
CA ASP A 759 -5.71 6.28 -42.83
C ASP A 759 -5.23 4.83 -42.93
N GLU A 760 -4.19 4.57 -43.73
CA GLU A 760 -3.59 3.25 -43.97
C GLU A 760 -2.31 3.00 -43.17
N VAL A 761 -2.03 3.82 -42.15
CA VAL A 761 -0.92 3.59 -41.21
C VAL A 761 -1.01 2.16 -40.65
N PRO A 762 0.06 1.34 -40.75
CA PRO A 762 0.02 -0.04 -40.31
C PRO A 762 -0.05 -0.11 -38.78
N ARG A 763 -0.82 -1.07 -38.27
CA ARG A 763 -0.92 -1.33 -36.81
C ARG A 763 0.34 -2.06 -36.31
N SER A 764 1.42 -1.29 -36.14
CA SER A 764 2.68 -1.74 -35.54
C SER A 764 3.10 -0.80 -34.40
N THR A 765 3.89 -1.30 -33.46
CA THR A 765 4.37 -0.50 -32.31
C THR A 765 5.16 0.75 -32.75
N ARG A 766 5.97 0.64 -33.81
CA ARG A 766 6.74 1.77 -34.37
C ARG A 766 5.86 2.83 -35.02
N ALA A 767 4.73 2.42 -35.61
CA ALA A 767 3.83 3.30 -36.36
C ALA A 767 2.74 3.95 -35.51
N GLN A 768 2.56 3.55 -34.25
CA GLN A 768 1.48 4.04 -33.39
C GLN A 768 1.45 5.57 -33.23
N LYS A 769 2.61 6.22 -33.14
CA LYS A 769 2.76 7.69 -33.09
C LYS A 769 2.33 8.43 -34.38
N LEU A 770 2.19 7.69 -35.48
CA LEU A 770 1.78 8.17 -36.81
C LEU A 770 0.28 7.98 -37.03
N ASP A 771 -0.37 7.18 -36.19
CA ASP A 771 -1.77 6.77 -36.38
C ASP A 771 -2.73 7.91 -36.05
N VAL A 772 -3.13 8.61 -37.12
CA VAL A 772 -4.10 9.70 -37.06
C VAL A 772 -5.49 9.18 -36.65
N ARG A 773 -5.87 7.97 -37.08
CA ARG A 773 -7.19 7.40 -36.79
C ARG A 773 -7.35 7.15 -35.30
N SER A 774 -6.32 6.60 -34.65
CA SER A 774 -6.33 6.41 -33.19
C SER A 774 -6.41 7.75 -32.46
N SER A 775 -5.65 8.76 -32.92
CA SER A 775 -5.64 10.09 -32.32
C SER A 775 -7.01 10.79 -32.42
N MET A 776 -7.65 10.76 -33.60
CA MET A 776 -8.99 11.30 -33.80
C MET A 776 -10.06 10.50 -33.05
N SER A 777 -10.00 9.16 -33.09
CA SER A 777 -10.93 8.28 -32.36
C SER A 777 -10.92 8.56 -30.85
N ASN A 778 -9.76 8.85 -30.26
CA ASN A 778 -9.69 9.24 -28.85
C ASN A 778 -10.53 10.51 -28.60
N LEU A 779 -10.32 11.57 -29.37
CA LEU A 779 -11.11 12.80 -29.26
C LEU A 779 -12.61 12.55 -29.50
N GLN A 780 -12.98 11.66 -30.43
CA GLN A 780 -14.37 11.29 -30.68
C GLN A 780 -15.04 10.73 -29.42
N GLY A 781 -14.40 9.74 -28.77
CA GLY A 781 -14.92 9.11 -27.56
C GLY A 781 -15.10 10.11 -26.41
N TYR A 782 -14.13 11.00 -26.22
CA TYR A 782 -14.21 12.07 -25.22
C TYR A 782 -15.36 13.03 -25.50
N ARG A 783 -15.46 13.53 -26.75
CA ARG A 783 -16.49 14.52 -27.13
C ARG A 783 -17.90 13.94 -27.10
N ALA A 784 -18.06 12.68 -27.51
CA ALA A 784 -19.34 11.98 -27.48
C ALA A 784 -19.97 11.99 -26.08
N VAL A 785 -19.15 11.73 -25.06
CA VAL A 785 -19.60 11.74 -23.66
C VAL A 785 -20.01 13.14 -23.21
N LEU A 786 -19.23 14.17 -23.54
CA LEU A 786 -19.55 15.55 -23.19
C LEU A 786 -20.87 16.01 -23.82
N GLU A 787 -21.08 15.75 -25.11
CA GLU A 787 -22.33 16.11 -25.78
C GLU A 787 -23.52 15.32 -25.24
N ALA A 788 -23.33 14.03 -24.93
CA ALA A 788 -24.37 13.22 -24.32
C ALA A 788 -24.79 13.79 -22.95
N PHE A 789 -23.84 14.11 -22.07
CA PHE A 789 -24.15 14.67 -20.75
C PHE A 789 -24.64 16.12 -20.80
N PHE A 790 -24.28 16.88 -21.84
CA PHE A 790 -24.82 18.23 -22.04
C PHE A 790 -26.32 18.22 -22.32
N ILE A 791 -26.81 17.22 -23.05
CA ILE A 791 -28.24 17.07 -23.38
C ILE A 791 -29.00 16.33 -22.27
N LEU A 792 -28.34 15.41 -21.55
CA LEU A 792 -28.97 14.59 -20.54
C LEU A 792 -29.51 15.42 -19.35
N PRO A 793 -30.81 15.40 -19.04
CA PRO A 793 -31.42 16.21 -17.99
C PRO A 793 -31.28 15.57 -16.59
N ARG A 794 -30.10 15.00 -16.26
CA ARG A 794 -29.82 14.37 -14.96
C ARG A 794 -28.33 14.40 -14.62
N PHE A 795 -28.01 14.26 -13.33
CA PHE A 795 -26.63 14.18 -12.88
C PHE A 795 -25.90 12.93 -13.39
N SER A 796 -24.64 13.08 -13.78
CA SER A 796 -23.76 11.97 -14.12
C SER A 796 -23.40 11.12 -12.90
N LYS A 797 -23.06 11.77 -11.78
CA LYS A 797 -22.57 11.14 -10.54
C LYS A 797 -23.65 10.91 -9.48
N SER A 798 -23.42 9.93 -8.61
CA SER A 798 -24.22 9.73 -7.40
C SER A 798 -24.01 10.91 -6.45
N SER A 799 -25.10 11.38 -5.84
CA SER A 799 -25.04 12.41 -4.80
C SER A 799 -26.06 12.13 -3.71
N ILE A 800 -25.73 12.45 -2.46
CA ILE A 800 -26.65 12.42 -1.33
C ILE A 800 -26.88 13.87 -0.93
N THR A 801 -28.13 14.31 -0.96
CA THR A 801 -28.53 15.66 -0.56
C THR A 801 -29.56 15.58 0.55
N ALA A 802 -29.87 16.71 1.20
CA ALA A 802 -30.96 16.78 2.17
C ALA A 802 -32.31 16.35 1.57
N ALA A 803 -32.50 16.51 0.25
CA ALA A 803 -33.71 16.09 -0.47
C ALA A 803 -33.71 14.60 -0.86
N GLY A 804 -32.65 13.84 -0.55
CA GLY A 804 -32.55 12.41 -0.82
C GLY A 804 -31.37 12.01 -1.71
N LYS A 805 -31.36 10.72 -2.07
CA LYS A 805 -30.30 10.09 -2.87
C LYS A 805 -30.60 10.22 -4.37
N ILE A 806 -29.65 10.78 -5.10
CA ILE A 806 -29.64 10.85 -6.56
C ILE A 806 -28.75 9.72 -7.07
N ASN A 807 -29.31 8.84 -7.89
CA ASN A 807 -28.56 7.74 -8.51
C ASN A 807 -27.71 8.25 -9.69
N PRO A 808 -26.52 7.67 -9.91
CA PRO A 808 -25.67 8.02 -11.04
C PRO A 808 -26.32 7.63 -12.37
N ALA A 809 -25.95 8.33 -13.43
CA ALA A 809 -26.35 7.98 -14.79
C ALA A 809 -25.74 6.64 -15.21
N LYS A 810 -26.44 5.91 -16.08
CA LYS A 810 -25.99 4.66 -16.67
C LYS A 810 -25.66 4.85 -18.15
N VAL A 811 -24.41 4.57 -18.51
CA VAL A 811 -23.90 4.69 -19.89
C VAL A 811 -23.65 3.30 -20.44
N PHE A 812 -24.09 3.02 -21.66
CA PHE A 812 -23.73 1.78 -22.37
C PHE A 812 -22.93 2.12 -23.63
N VAL A 813 -21.74 1.54 -23.74
CA VAL A 813 -20.82 1.74 -24.87
C VAL A 813 -20.77 0.47 -25.72
N ILE A 814 -21.06 0.58 -27.01
CA ILE A 814 -21.00 -0.53 -27.96
C ILE A 814 -19.80 -0.32 -28.88
N GLY A 815 -18.83 -1.23 -28.78
CA GLY A 815 -17.51 -1.16 -29.39
C GLY A 815 -16.48 -0.62 -28.40
N ALA A 816 -15.49 -1.43 -28.02
CA ALA A 816 -14.37 -1.07 -27.15
C ALA A 816 -13.09 -0.90 -27.98
N GLY A 817 -13.18 -0.11 -29.06
CA GLY A 817 -12.02 0.43 -29.75
C GLY A 817 -11.45 1.65 -29.03
N VAL A 818 -10.57 2.42 -29.68
CA VAL A 818 -9.96 3.62 -29.08
C VAL A 818 -11.01 4.66 -28.65
N ALA A 819 -12.01 4.92 -29.52
CA ALA A 819 -13.13 5.82 -29.19
C ALA A 819 -13.98 5.27 -28.04
N GLY A 820 -14.30 3.98 -28.08
CA GLY A 820 -15.10 3.32 -27.05
C GLY A 820 -14.43 3.34 -25.67
N LEU A 821 -13.14 2.97 -25.60
CA LEU A 821 -12.36 3.02 -24.36
C LEU A 821 -12.27 4.45 -23.81
N GLN A 822 -12.02 5.44 -24.67
CA GLN A 822 -12.00 6.84 -24.24
C GLN A 822 -13.38 7.31 -23.73
N ALA A 823 -14.47 6.87 -24.36
CA ALA A 823 -15.82 7.14 -23.88
C ALA A 823 -16.07 6.49 -22.50
N ILE A 824 -15.58 5.28 -22.26
CA ILE A 824 -15.68 4.59 -20.97
C ILE A 824 -14.92 5.38 -19.88
N ILE A 825 -13.67 5.74 -20.15
CA ILE A 825 -12.82 6.52 -19.22
C ILE A 825 -13.50 7.85 -18.88
N THR A 826 -14.00 8.56 -19.89
CA THR A 826 -14.61 9.89 -19.71
C THR A 826 -15.94 9.80 -18.96
N ALA A 827 -16.81 8.84 -19.28
CA ALA A 827 -18.07 8.66 -18.57
C ALA A 827 -17.85 8.20 -17.12
N LYS A 828 -16.85 7.36 -16.88
CA LYS A 828 -16.48 6.89 -15.55
C LYS A 828 -15.92 8.01 -14.69
N SER A 829 -15.06 8.88 -15.23
CA SER A 829 -14.50 10.03 -14.52
C SER A 829 -15.56 11.06 -14.14
N LEU A 830 -16.63 11.19 -14.94
CA LEU A 830 -17.82 11.97 -14.61
C LEU A 830 -18.72 11.32 -13.54
N GLY A 831 -18.37 10.14 -13.04
CA GLY A 831 -19.05 9.44 -11.95
C GLY A 831 -20.24 8.57 -12.37
N ALA A 832 -20.38 8.29 -13.66
CA ALA A 832 -21.43 7.41 -14.18
C ALA A 832 -21.08 5.93 -14.01
N ILE A 833 -22.09 5.07 -14.08
CA ILE A 833 -21.92 3.62 -14.19
C ILE A 833 -21.86 3.27 -15.68
N VAL A 834 -20.74 2.70 -16.12
CA VAL A 834 -20.50 2.42 -17.53
C VAL A 834 -20.54 0.91 -17.78
N TYR A 835 -21.40 0.50 -18.69
CA TYR A 835 -21.43 -0.85 -19.27
C TYR A 835 -20.79 -0.78 -20.66
N SER A 836 -20.12 -1.84 -21.10
CA SER A 836 -19.55 -1.89 -22.44
C SER A 836 -19.60 -3.28 -23.04
N HIS A 837 -19.68 -3.36 -24.36
CA HIS A 837 -19.60 -4.61 -25.12
C HIS A 837 -18.74 -4.44 -26.37
N ASP A 838 -17.92 -5.44 -26.68
CA ASP A 838 -17.20 -5.59 -27.95
C ASP A 838 -17.24 -7.08 -28.34
N SER A 839 -17.18 -7.37 -29.64
CA SER A 839 -17.14 -8.74 -30.13
C SER A 839 -15.83 -9.45 -29.79
N ARG A 840 -14.75 -8.70 -29.56
CA ARG A 840 -13.44 -9.22 -29.17
C ARG A 840 -13.38 -9.44 -27.66
N LEU A 841 -13.30 -10.70 -27.23
CA LEU A 841 -13.14 -11.04 -25.82
C LEU A 841 -11.86 -10.48 -25.19
N SER A 842 -10.81 -10.24 -25.97
CA SER A 842 -9.57 -9.61 -25.47
C SER A 842 -9.78 -8.21 -24.90
N THR A 843 -10.84 -7.51 -25.31
CA THR A 843 -11.15 -6.16 -24.81
C THR A 843 -11.85 -6.17 -23.44
N GLU A 844 -12.22 -7.35 -22.92
CA GLU A 844 -12.85 -7.48 -21.60
C GLU A 844 -11.94 -6.90 -20.49
N GLU A 845 -10.64 -7.20 -20.55
CA GLU A 845 -9.66 -6.71 -19.59
C GLU A 845 -9.42 -5.19 -19.74
N GLU A 846 -9.39 -4.68 -20.99
CA GLU A 846 -9.24 -3.25 -21.29
C GLU A 846 -10.44 -2.43 -20.77
N VAL A 847 -11.66 -2.95 -20.93
CA VAL A 847 -12.88 -2.29 -20.41
C VAL A 847 -12.89 -2.29 -18.88
N LYS A 848 -12.49 -3.41 -18.24
CA LYS A 848 -12.43 -3.53 -16.78
C LYS A 848 -11.35 -2.63 -16.18
N SER A 849 -10.18 -2.52 -16.81
CA SER A 849 -9.11 -1.63 -16.35
C SER A 849 -9.51 -0.15 -16.43
N CYS A 850 -10.35 0.21 -17.40
CA CYS A 850 -10.95 1.55 -17.50
C CYS A 850 -12.11 1.79 -16.51
N GLY A 851 -12.44 0.82 -15.64
CA GLY A 851 -13.49 0.93 -14.64
C GLY A 851 -14.92 0.73 -15.17
N GLY A 852 -15.06 0.21 -16.39
CA GLY A 852 -16.32 -0.18 -17.02
C GLY A 852 -16.70 -1.63 -16.73
N ILE A 853 -17.97 -1.97 -16.93
CA ILE A 853 -18.52 -3.32 -16.74
C ILE A 853 -18.69 -3.97 -18.12
N PHE A 854 -17.86 -4.96 -18.43
CA PHE A 854 -17.94 -5.68 -19.71
C PHE A 854 -19.15 -6.63 -19.74
N ILE A 855 -19.91 -6.56 -20.83
CA ILE A 855 -21.10 -7.37 -21.08
C ILE A 855 -20.72 -8.48 -22.04
N LYS A 856 -20.66 -9.71 -21.53
CA LYS A 856 -20.34 -10.90 -22.32
C LYS A 856 -21.61 -11.49 -22.92
N ILE A 857 -21.55 -11.87 -24.20
CA ILE A 857 -22.62 -12.64 -24.84
C ILE A 857 -22.32 -14.12 -24.59
N PRO A 858 -23.24 -14.88 -23.98
CA PRO A 858 -23.02 -16.30 -23.72
C PRO A 858 -22.94 -17.07 -25.04
N THR A 859 -21.83 -17.76 -25.29
CA THR A 859 -21.62 -18.69 -26.40
C THR A 859 -21.40 -20.11 -25.86
N SER A 860 -21.75 -21.13 -26.63
CA SER A 860 -21.49 -22.54 -26.28
C SER A 860 -19.99 -22.80 -26.21
N GLU A 861 -19.50 -23.24 -25.03
CA GLU A 861 -18.08 -23.45 -24.75
C GLU A 861 -17.49 -24.59 -25.60
N ARG A 862 -16.90 -24.27 -26.76
CA ARG A 862 -15.80 -25.01 -27.45
C ARG A 862 -15.47 -24.35 -28.79
N GLY A 863 -14.37 -23.60 -28.87
CA GLY A 863 -13.88 -23.14 -30.17
C GLY A 863 -12.54 -22.40 -30.10
N ASP A 864 -11.53 -22.93 -30.79
CA ASP A 864 -10.25 -22.30 -31.04
C ASP A 864 -10.39 -20.89 -31.65
N ILE A 865 -9.38 -20.03 -31.43
CA ILE A 865 -9.33 -18.63 -31.90
C ILE A 865 -9.57 -18.50 -33.42
N LEU A 866 -9.35 -19.57 -34.20
CA LEU A 866 -9.60 -19.64 -35.64
C LEU A 866 -11.08 -19.74 -36.03
N ASN A 867 -11.97 -20.24 -35.15
CA ASN A 867 -13.40 -20.45 -35.42
C ASN A 867 -14.33 -19.34 -34.87
N MET A 868 -13.79 -18.36 -34.13
CA MET A 868 -14.60 -17.30 -33.51
C MET A 868 -15.21 -16.34 -34.55
N SER A 869 -14.56 -16.14 -35.70
CA SER A 869 -15.10 -15.29 -36.78
C SER A 869 -16.34 -15.87 -37.46
N THR A 870 -16.46 -17.21 -37.51
CA THR A 870 -17.65 -17.91 -38.03
C THR A 870 -18.80 -17.93 -37.02
N GLU A 871 -18.51 -18.04 -35.71
CA GLU A 871 -19.55 -18.05 -34.66
C GLU A 871 -20.23 -16.68 -34.45
N ILE A 872 -19.48 -15.57 -34.52
CA ILE A 872 -20.01 -14.19 -34.35
C ILE A 872 -21.05 -13.85 -35.44
N ASN A 873 -20.93 -14.47 -36.62
CA ASN A 873 -21.85 -14.26 -37.74
C ASN A 873 -23.04 -15.24 -37.76
N SER A 874 -23.16 -16.12 -36.76
CA SER A 874 -24.31 -17.04 -36.67
C SER A 874 -25.60 -16.30 -36.32
N GLU A 875 -26.73 -16.72 -36.93
CA GLU A 875 -28.04 -16.13 -36.64
C GLU A 875 -28.41 -16.24 -35.15
N GLU A 876 -27.97 -17.31 -34.49
CA GLU A 876 -28.20 -17.53 -33.06
C GLU A 876 -27.45 -16.50 -32.21
N TYR A 877 -26.18 -16.21 -32.50
CA TYR A 877 -25.40 -15.20 -31.79
C TYR A 877 -26.02 -13.81 -31.91
N ILE A 878 -26.42 -13.41 -33.12
CA ILE A 878 -27.07 -12.12 -33.38
C ILE A 878 -28.39 -12.00 -32.59
N LYS A 879 -29.16 -13.09 -32.50
CA LYS A 879 -30.41 -13.13 -31.73
C LYS A 879 -30.16 -12.98 -30.22
N ILE A 880 -29.15 -13.65 -29.68
CA ILE A 880 -28.78 -13.53 -28.25
C ILE A 880 -28.24 -12.13 -27.95
N GLN A 881 -27.35 -11.60 -28.80
CA GLN A 881 -26.80 -10.25 -28.71
C GLN A 881 -27.92 -9.20 -28.67
N SER A 882 -28.82 -9.26 -29.65
CA SER A 882 -29.95 -8.34 -29.78
C SER A 882 -30.85 -8.35 -28.53
N ASN A 883 -31.17 -9.54 -28.00
CA ASN A 883 -31.95 -9.69 -26.78
C ASN A 883 -31.26 -9.11 -25.55
N LEU A 884 -29.94 -9.27 -25.43
CA LEU A 884 -29.16 -8.74 -24.32
C LEU A 884 -29.05 -7.21 -24.39
N PHE A 885 -28.75 -6.67 -25.57
CA PHE A 885 -28.71 -5.22 -25.79
C PHE A 885 -30.05 -4.58 -25.47
N LYS A 886 -31.16 -5.17 -25.93
CA LYS A 886 -32.52 -4.71 -25.62
C LYS A 886 -32.77 -4.60 -24.11
N LYS A 887 -32.29 -5.56 -23.31
CA LYS A 887 -32.43 -5.55 -21.84
C LYS A 887 -31.60 -4.45 -21.17
N ILE A 888 -30.40 -4.17 -21.69
CA ILE A 888 -29.47 -3.19 -21.12
C ILE A 888 -29.90 -1.77 -21.52
N ILE A 889 -30.13 -1.53 -22.81
CA ILE A 889 -30.53 -0.25 -23.39
C ILE A 889 -31.78 0.30 -22.66
N LYS A 890 -32.78 -0.54 -22.37
CA LYS A 890 -33.97 -0.17 -21.59
C LYS A 890 -33.66 0.47 -20.23
N LYS A 891 -32.53 0.12 -19.60
CA LYS A 891 -32.13 0.60 -18.26
C LYS A 891 -31.12 1.74 -18.30
N CYS A 892 -30.54 2.02 -19.47
CA CYS A 892 -29.50 3.03 -19.64
C CYS A 892 -30.07 4.40 -19.95
N ASP A 893 -29.25 5.39 -19.65
CA ASP A 893 -29.57 6.80 -19.77
C ASP A 893 -28.80 7.44 -20.93
N ILE A 894 -27.59 6.92 -21.21
CA ILE A 894 -26.81 7.23 -22.40
C ILE A 894 -26.42 5.94 -23.12
N LEU A 895 -26.50 5.95 -24.45
CA LEU A 895 -25.95 4.92 -25.34
C LEU A 895 -24.90 5.56 -26.25
N ILE A 896 -23.72 4.97 -26.37
CA ILE A 896 -22.66 5.41 -27.29
C ILE A 896 -22.28 4.23 -28.18
N CYS A 897 -22.37 4.40 -29.49
CA CYS A 897 -21.98 3.38 -30.47
C CYS A 897 -20.76 3.85 -31.26
N SER A 898 -19.72 3.01 -31.27
CA SER A 898 -18.45 3.25 -31.96
C SER A 898 -17.92 1.99 -32.64
N ALA A 899 -18.82 1.08 -33.03
CA ALA A 899 -18.43 -0.17 -33.68
C ALA A 899 -18.17 0.09 -35.17
N SER A 900 -16.93 -0.07 -35.60
CA SER A 900 -16.52 0.11 -37.00
C SER A 900 -15.70 -1.08 -37.48
N VAL A 901 -15.96 -1.55 -38.70
CA VAL A 901 -15.15 -2.58 -39.34
C VAL A 901 -14.37 -1.93 -40.49
N PRO A 902 -13.02 -1.97 -40.50
CA PRO A 902 -12.23 -1.38 -41.58
C PRO A 902 -12.65 -1.91 -42.95
N GLY A 903 -12.84 -1.01 -43.91
CA GLY A 903 -13.18 -1.35 -45.31
C GLY A 903 -14.62 -1.85 -45.53
N LYS A 904 -15.50 -1.78 -44.52
CA LYS A 904 -16.93 -2.16 -44.64
C LYS A 904 -17.83 -1.07 -44.09
N THR A 905 -19.11 -1.12 -44.48
CA THR A 905 -20.15 -0.29 -43.87
C THR A 905 -20.34 -0.61 -42.39
N SER A 906 -20.78 0.38 -41.61
CA SER A 906 -21.01 0.25 -40.18
C SER A 906 -22.06 -0.84 -39.87
N PRO A 907 -21.80 -1.75 -38.92
CA PRO A 907 -22.74 -2.84 -38.62
C PRO A 907 -24.00 -2.35 -37.89
N LYS A 908 -25.15 -2.91 -38.26
CA LYS A 908 -26.45 -2.74 -37.59
C LYS A 908 -26.49 -3.46 -36.24
N LEU A 909 -26.31 -2.71 -35.15
CA LEU A 909 -26.29 -3.26 -33.80
C LEU A 909 -27.50 -2.85 -32.95
N VAL A 910 -28.06 -1.67 -33.20
CA VAL A 910 -29.17 -1.11 -32.42
C VAL A 910 -30.32 -0.73 -33.34
N THR A 911 -31.48 -1.36 -33.15
CA THR A 911 -32.68 -1.08 -33.94
C THR A 911 -33.46 0.11 -33.38
N THR A 912 -34.29 0.73 -34.21
CA THR A 912 -35.16 1.85 -33.79
C THR A 912 -36.10 1.43 -32.64
N GLU A 913 -36.55 0.18 -32.63
CA GLU A 913 -37.35 -0.38 -31.54
C GLU A 913 -36.59 -0.50 -30.21
N MET A 914 -35.26 -0.70 -30.23
CA MET A 914 -34.46 -0.65 -29.00
C MET A 914 -34.33 0.77 -28.45
N ILE A 915 -34.19 1.77 -29.32
CA ILE A 915 -34.13 3.19 -28.93
C ILE A 915 -35.44 3.62 -28.27
N LYS A 916 -36.60 3.25 -28.84
CA LYS A 916 -37.92 3.56 -28.27
C LYS A 916 -38.13 3.01 -26.84
N LEU A 917 -37.36 2.00 -26.42
CA LEU A 917 -37.42 1.41 -25.07
C LEU A 917 -36.61 2.16 -24.01
N MET A 918 -35.73 3.08 -24.43
CA MET A 918 -35.01 3.94 -23.48
C MET A 918 -35.99 4.88 -22.79
N LYS A 919 -35.59 5.41 -21.62
CA LYS A 919 -36.42 6.39 -20.90
C LYS A 919 -36.47 7.71 -21.68
N PRO A 920 -37.60 8.43 -21.70
CA PRO A 920 -37.63 9.80 -22.21
C PRO A 920 -36.55 10.67 -21.55
N GLY A 921 -35.92 11.54 -22.34
CA GLY A 921 -34.77 12.35 -21.96
C GLY A 921 -33.43 11.61 -21.99
N SER A 922 -33.37 10.35 -22.42
CA SER A 922 -32.11 9.63 -22.65
C SER A 922 -31.44 10.10 -23.95
N VAL A 923 -30.14 9.83 -24.09
CA VAL A 923 -29.34 10.25 -25.24
C VAL A 923 -28.62 9.07 -25.87
N ALA A 924 -28.67 8.94 -27.18
CA ALA A 924 -27.92 7.95 -27.95
C ALA A 924 -27.00 8.68 -28.93
N VAL A 925 -25.71 8.33 -28.94
CA VAL A 925 -24.70 8.94 -29.82
C VAL A 925 -24.14 7.87 -30.74
N ASP A 926 -24.26 8.08 -32.04
CA ASP A 926 -23.68 7.23 -33.07
C ASP A 926 -22.48 7.93 -33.71
N LEU A 927 -21.29 7.34 -33.54
CA LEU A 927 -20.03 7.85 -34.08
C LEU A 927 -19.68 7.27 -35.46
N SER A 928 -20.57 6.46 -36.03
CA SER A 928 -20.28 5.64 -37.20
C SER A 928 -21.20 5.96 -38.40
N THR A 929 -21.95 7.05 -38.34
CA THR A 929 -22.90 7.48 -39.38
C THR A 929 -22.24 7.83 -40.72
N GLU A 930 -20.97 8.26 -40.71
CA GLU A 930 -20.19 8.58 -41.93
C GLU A 930 -20.05 7.35 -42.84
N PHE A 931 -19.90 6.17 -42.23
CA PHE A 931 -19.74 4.88 -42.90
C PHE A 931 -21.06 4.09 -42.98
N GLY A 932 -22.18 4.78 -42.82
CA GLY A 932 -23.52 4.22 -42.99
C GLY A 932 -23.83 3.83 -44.44
N ASP A 933 -24.80 2.93 -44.61
CA ASP A 933 -25.27 2.53 -45.94
C ASP A 933 -26.35 3.50 -46.43
N LYS A 934 -25.86 4.60 -47.03
CA LYS A 934 -26.68 5.68 -47.57
C LYS A 934 -27.64 5.23 -48.67
N LYS A 935 -27.38 4.10 -49.35
CA LYS A 935 -28.27 3.58 -50.41
C LYS A 935 -29.55 2.96 -49.85
N ASN A 936 -29.50 2.45 -48.62
CA ASN A 936 -30.60 1.75 -47.96
C ASN A 936 -31.20 2.53 -46.79
N ASN A 937 -31.00 3.86 -46.73
CA ASN A 937 -31.39 4.72 -45.59
C ASN A 937 -30.94 4.17 -44.23
N TRP A 938 -29.76 3.55 -44.21
CA TRP A 938 -29.14 2.99 -43.02
C TRP A 938 -28.17 4.02 -42.44
N GLY A 939 -28.38 4.41 -41.18
CA GLY A 939 -27.47 5.27 -40.42
C GLY A 939 -26.14 4.57 -40.12
N GLY A 940 -25.65 4.66 -38.89
CA GLY A 940 -24.42 4.00 -38.44
C GLY A 940 -24.68 2.65 -37.77
N ASN A 941 -24.35 2.57 -36.49
CA ASN A 941 -24.68 1.43 -35.63
C ASN A 941 -26.13 1.42 -35.17
N ILE A 942 -26.74 2.61 -35.11
CA ILE A 942 -28.12 2.87 -34.75
C ILE A 942 -28.93 3.09 -36.02
N GLU A 943 -29.94 2.24 -36.24
CA GLU A 943 -30.75 2.22 -37.47
C GLU A 943 -31.31 3.57 -37.89
N CYS A 944 -31.87 4.32 -36.93
CA CYS A 944 -32.51 5.60 -37.19
C CYS A 944 -31.54 6.79 -37.24
N SER A 945 -30.26 6.62 -36.90
CA SER A 945 -29.31 7.73 -36.87
C SER A 945 -29.09 8.33 -38.26
N GLN A 946 -28.88 9.65 -38.32
CA GLN A 946 -28.63 10.39 -39.55
C GLN A 946 -27.38 11.25 -39.40
N SER A 947 -26.55 11.29 -40.45
CA SER A 947 -25.26 11.99 -40.46
C SER A 947 -25.41 13.46 -40.06
N ASN A 948 -24.74 13.85 -38.98
CA ASN A 948 -24.73 15.20 -38.39
C ASN A 948 -26.09 15.76 -37.96
N GLU A 949 -27.12 14.93 -37.81
CA GLU A 949 -28.43 15.34 -37.37
C GLU A 949 -28.74 14.87 -35.93
N ASN A 950 -29.55 15.68 -35.24
CA ASN A 950 -30.09 15.38 -33.93
C ASN A 950 -31.59 15.11 -34.08
N ILE A 951 -31.99 13.85 -33.97
CA ILE A 951 -33.39 13.42 -34.10
C ILE A 951 -33.97 13.06 -32.73
N LEU A 952 -35.28 13.24 -32.57
CA LEU A 952 -35.99 12.89 -31.35
C LEU A 952 -36.94 11.72 -31.63
N ILE A 953 -36.74 10.60 -30.95
CA ILE A 953 -37.55 9.39 -31.13
C ILE A 953 -38.10 8.96 -29.79
N ASN A 954 -39.43 8.99 -29.61
CA ASN A 954 -40.11 8.64 -28.36
C ASN A 954 -39.51 9.36 -27.13
N GLY A 955 -39.13 10.63 -27.29
CA GLY A 955 -38.48 11.44 -26.25
C GLY A 955 -36.99 11.13 -26.01
N VAL A 956 -36.35 10.30 -26.82
CA VAL A 956 -34.91 9.98 -26.76
C VAL A 956 -34.18 10.77 -27.84
N HIS A 957 -33.12 11.48 -27.46
CA HIS A 957 -32.28 12.22 -28.41
C HIS A 957 -31.29 11.26 -29.07
N VAL A 958 -31.33 11.12 -30.39
CA VAL A 958 -30.34 10.35 -31.16
C VAL A 958 -29.48 11.33 -31.94
N LEU A 959 -28.19 11.34 -31.67
CA LEU A 959 -27.20 12.21 -32.29
C LEU A 959 -26.38 11.36 -33.26
N GLY A 960 -26.55 11.56 -34.57
CA GLY A 960 -25.60 11.02 -35.55
C GLY A 960 -24.48 12.02 -35.72
N ARG A 961 -23.26 11.66 -35.34
CA ARG A 961 -22.12 12.59 -35.30
C ARG A 961 -21.00 12.06 -36.17
N ASP A 962 -20.86 12.61 -37.37
CA ASP A 962 -19.69 12.36 -38.20
C ASP A 962 -18.57 13.26 -37.73
N LYS A 963 -17.32 12.77 -37.72
CA LYS A 963 -16.13 13.56 -37.41
C LYS A 963 -16.28 14.47 -36.16
N ILE A 964 -16.94 13.98 -35.10
CA ILE A 964 -17.29 14.77 -33.90
C ILE A 964 -16.06 15.40 -33.21
N GLU A 965 -14.87 14.84 -33.41
CA GLU A 965 -13.60 15.40 -32.97
C GLU A 965 -13.36 16.82 -33.50
N ARG A 966 -13.94 17.18 -34.64
CA ARG A 966 -13.88 18.53 -35.23
C ARG A 966 -14.66 19.58 -34.45
N ASN A 967 -15.49 19.17 -33.48
CA ASN A 967 -16.07 20.10 -32.49
C ASN A 967 -15.05 20.51 -31.41
N MET A 968 -13.82 19.99 -31.47
CA MET A 968 -12.66 20.40 -30.69
C MET A 968 -11.48 20.70 -31.63
N PRO A 969 -11.64 21.65 -32.57
CA PRO A 969 -10.80 21.72 -33.75
C PRO A 969 -9.35 22.09 -33.46
N MET A 970 -9.09 22.89 -32.42
CA MET A 970 -7.73 23.22 -32.00
C MET A 970 -6.99 21.96 -31.51
N GLN A 971 -7.63 21.16 -30.66
CA GLN A 971 -7.05 19.94 -30.12
C GLN A 971 -6.87 18.87 -31.21
N ALA A 972 -7.85 18.76 -32.12
CA ALA A 972 -7.76 17.87 -33.28
C ALA A 972 -6.62 18.28 -34.22
N SER A 973 -6.51 19.56 -34.55
CA SER A 973 -5.41 20.10 -35.38
C SER A 973 -4.06 19.86 -34.73
N ASP A 974 -3.95 19.99 -33.42
CA ASP A 974 -2.69 19.75 -32.69
C ASP A 974 -2.26 18.28 -32.73
N LEU A 975 -3.17 17.34 -32.47
CA LEU A 975 -2.87 15.91 -32.56
C LEU A 975 -2.54 15.50 -33.99
N PHE A 976 -3.32 15.99 -34.97
CA PHE A 976 -3.05 15.78 -36.38
C PHE A 976 -1.67 16.30 -36.77
N SER A 977 -1.30 17.50 -36.31
CA SER A 977 0.02 18.10 -36.52
C SER A 977 1.14 17.21 -35.97
N MET A 978 0.98 16.68 -34.75
CA MET A 978 1.96 15.79 -34.15
C MET A 978 2.15 14.51 -34.96
N ASN A 979 1.05 13.89 -35.45
CA ASN A 979 1.14 12.72 -36.31
C ASN A 979 1.87 13.05 -37.63
N MET A 980 1.55 14.18 -38.26
CA MET A 980 2.19 14.61 -39.52
C MET A 980 3.68 14.91 -39.34
N ILE A 981 4.07 15.58 -38.25
CA ILE A 981 5.48 15.83 -37.93
C ILE A 981 6.23 14.51 -37.73
N ASN A 982 5.64 13.57 -36.99
CA ASN A 982 6.26 12.26 -36.76
C ASN A 982 6.42 11.48 -38.06
N LEU A 983 5.48 11.62 -39.00
CA LEU A 983 5.54 11.02 -40.34
C LEU A 983 6.64 11.65 -41.19
N LEU A 984 6.71 12.98 -41.26
CA LEU A 984 7.75 13.70 -41.99
C LEU A 984 9.14 13.42 -41.43
N GLU A 985 9.26 13.25 -40.11
CA GLU A 985 10.50 12.82 -39.46
C GLU A 985 10.85 11.36 -39.80
N GLU A 986 9.87 10.48 -39.93
CA GLU A 986 10.07 9.10 -40.40
C GLU A 986 10.55 9.05 -41.86
N MET A 987 10.15 10.03 -42.68
CA MET A 987 10.57 10.20 -44.07
C MET A 987 11.93 10.90 -44.24
N GLY A 988 12.66 11.15 -43.15
CA GLY A 988 14.01 11.72 -43.19
C GLY A 988 14.10 13.24 -43.01
N GLY A 989 13.00 13.91 -42.63
CA GLY A 989 12.95 15.37 -42.48
C GLY A 989 13.21 16.10 -43.80
N GLY A 990 13.39 17.42 -43.76
CA GLY A 990 13.61 18.22 -44.97
C GLY A 990 14.98 18.00 -45.60
N VAL A 991 15.98 17.60 -44.81
CA VAL A 991 17.37 17.42 -45.26
C VAL A 991 17.57 16.15 -46.09
N HIS A 992 16.93 15.05 -45.69
CA HIS A 992 17.04 13.72 -46.30
C HIS A 992 15.67 13.16 -46.74
N PHE A 993 14.72 14.03 -47.05
CA PHE A 993 13.36 13.65 -47.42
C PHE A 993 13.35 12.60 -48.55
N ASN A 994 12.81 11.42 -48.27
CA ASN A 994 12.68 10.35 -49.24
C ASN A 994 11.43 9.49 -48.98
N VAL A 995 10.69 9.16 -50.04
CA VAL A 995 9.61 8.15 -49.99
C VAL A 995 10.24 6.77 -50.20
N ASP A 996 10.85 6.25 -49.14
CA ASP A 996 11.56 4.97 -49.17
C ASP A 996 10.60 3.78 -49.14
N MET A 997 10.49 3.06 -50.27
CA MET A 997 9.65 1.86 -50.39
C MET A 997 10.19 0.65 -49.63
N ASN A 998 11.43 0.71 -49.13
CA ASN A 998 11.99 -0.31 -48.24
C ASN A 998 11.57 -0.12 -46.78
N ASN A 999 11.00 1.04 -46.42
CA ASN A 999 10.43 1.27 -45.11
C ASN A 999 8.98 0.76 -45.11
N ASP A 1000 8.73 -0.33 -44.39
CA ASP A 1000 7.42 -1.00 -44.31
C ASP A 1000 6.26 -0.06 -43.94
N ILE A 1001 6.53 0.96 -43.11
CA ILE A 1001 5.54 1.96 -42.72
C ILE A 1001 5.21 2.89 -43.89
N ILE A 1002 6.23 3.39 -44.59
CA ILE A 1002 6.02 4.30 -45.73
C ILE A 1002 5.40 3.53 -46.89
N LYS A 1003 5.86 2.31 -47.16
CA LYS A 1003 5.32 1.42 -48.19
C LYS A 1003 3.82 1.17 -48.01
N SER A 1004 3.34 0.99 -46.78
CA SER A 1004 1.93 0.73 -46.50
C SER A 1004 1.03 1.97 -46.62
N LEU A 1005 1.61 3.17 -46.51
CA LEU A 1005 0.93 4.45 -46.71
C LEU A 1005 0.82 4.83 -48.19
N VAL A 1006 1.79 4.44 -49.02
CA VAL A 1006 1.81 4.79 -50.45
C VAL A 1006 0.73 4.03 -51.20
N VAL A 1007 -0.26 4.77 -51.70
CA VAL A 1007 -1.39 4.22 -52.46
C VAL A 1007 -1.15 4.30 -53.96
N ILE A 1008 -0.59 5.41 -54.45
CA ILE A 1008 -0.21 5.60 -55.86
C ILE A 1008 1.20 6.14 -55.92
N LYS A 1009 2.03 5.56 -56.80
CA LYS A 1009 3.38 6.03 -57.12
C LYS A 1009 3.72 5.65 -58.57
N ASP A 1010 4.34 6.59 -59.30
CA ASP A 1010 4.76 6.39 -60.69
C ASP A 1010 3.62 5.87 -61.60
N GLY A 1011 2.43 6.47 -61.46
CA GLY A 1011 1.22 6.12 -62.22
C GLY A 1011 0.53 4.80 -61.84
N ASN A 1012 1.08 4.05 -60.89
CA ASN A 1012 0.56 2.74 -60.49
C ASN A 1012 -0.16 2.79 -59.15
N ILE A 1013 -1.35 2.20 -59.06
CA ILE A 1013 -2.03 1.91 -57.79
C ILE A 1013 -1.30 0.74 -57.12
N LEU A 1014 -0.68 1.00 -55.97
CA LEU A 1014 0.05 0.02 -55.16
C LEU A 1014 -0.77 -0.54 -54.00
N TYR A 1015 -1.97 0.01 -53.76
CA TYR A 1015 -2.88 -0.45 -52.72
C TYR A 1015 -3.56 -1.78 -53.10
N SER A 1016 -3.63 -2.72 -52.14
CA SER A 1016 -4.39 -3.96 -52.26
C SER A 1016 -5.34 -4.15 -51.07
N LEU A 1017 -6.56 -4.64 -51.34
CA LEU A 1017 -7.53 -5.02 -50.31
C LEU A 1017 -7.07 -6.29 -49.57
N ASP A 1018 -6.47 -7.22 -50.32
CA ASP A 1018 -5.80 -8.41 -49.81
C ASP A 1018 -4.39 -8.04 -49.33
N LYS A 1019 -4.31 -7.25 -48.26
CA LYS A 1019 -3.17 -7.37 -47.35
C LYS A 1019 -3.36 -8.71 -46.67
N SER A 1020 -3.01 -9.81 -47.37
CA SER A 1020 -2.65 -11.05 -46.68
C SER A 1020 -1.70 -10.58 -45.60
N VAL A 1021 -2.15 -10.69 -44.35
CA VAL A 1021 -1.31 -10.36 -43.22
C VAL A 1021 -0.11 -11.25 -43.45
N GLU A 1022 0.99 -10.68 -43.94
CA GLU A 1022 2.30 -11.16 -43.60
C GLU A 1022 2.18 -11.23 -42.10
N LYS A 1023 1.87 -12.44 -41.63
CA LYS A 1023 2.11 -12.87 -40.27
C LYS A 1023 3.63 -12.75 -40.21
N LEU A 1024 4.13 -11.53 -40.04
CA LEU A 1024 5.16 -11.24 -39.09
C LEU A 1024 4.67 -12.00 -37.88
N ARG A 1025 5.21 -13.23 -37.76
CA ARG A 1025 4.98 -14.10 -36.64
C ARG A 1025 5.12 -13.14 -35.47
N LYS A 1026 4.03 -12.88 -34.73
CA LYS A 1026 4.18 -12.60 -33.31
C LYS A 1026 5.16 -13.69 -32.92
N SER A 1027 6.42 -13.31 -32.67
CA SER A 1027 7.43 -14.25 -32.22
C SER A 1027 6.72 -15.00 -31.13
N GLU A 1028 6.43 -16.28 -31.40
CA GLU A 1028 5.67 -17.09 -30.49
C GLU A 1028 6.35 -16.88 -29.15
N SER A 1029 5.61 -16.29 -28.23
CA SER A 1029 5.91 -16.44 -26.83
C SER A 1029 6.09 -17.95 -26.68
N VAL A 1030 7.34 -18.39 -26.50
CA VAL A 1030 7.76 -19.80 -26.37
C VAL A 1030 7.13 -20.47 -25.13
N PHE A 1031 6.14 -19.86 -24.52
CA PHE A 1031 5.37 -20.42 -23.44
C PHE A 1031 3.91 -20.14 -23.77
N ILE A 1032 3.23 -21.15 -24.29
CA ILE A 1032 1.93 -21.65 -23.82
C ILE A 1032 1.38 -22.58 -24.90
N ASN A 1033 1.55 -23.87 -24.66
CA ASN A 1033 0.70 -25.04 -24.97
C ASN A 1033 1.55 -26.22 -24.48
N ASP A 1034 1.19 -27.02 -23.48
CA ASP A 1034 -0.13 -27.48 -23.07
C ASP A 1034 -0.24 -27.55 -21.55
N GLN A 1035 -1.34 -27.03 -21.02
CA GLN A 1035 -2.15 -27.66 -19.97
C GLN A 1035 -3.31 -26.70 -19.68
N LYS A 1036 -4.35 -26.82 -20.49
CA LYS A 1036 -5.64 -26.19 -20.25
C LYS A 1036 -6.71 -27.27 -20.23
N GLU A 1037 -6.67 -28.10 -19.20
CA GLU A 1037 -7.85 -28.79 -18.69
C GLU A 1037 -7.81 -28.73 -17.15
N LEU A 1038 -8.98 -28.39 -16.56
CA LEU A 1038 -9.29 -28.24 -15.12
C LEU A 1038 -8.96 -26.88 -14.46
N ILE A 1039 -9.55 -25.78 -14.96
CA ILE A 1039 -9.83 -24.62 -14.10
C ILE A 1039 -11.27 -24.16 -14.35
N GLU A 1040 -12.18 -24.61 -13.49
CA GLU A 1040 -13.50 -24.01 -13.29
C GLU A 1040 -13.36 -22.54 -12.81
N PRO A 1041 -14.36 -21.68 -13.07
CA PRO A 1041 -14.24 -20.24 -12.87
C PRO A 1041 -14.21 -19.89 -11.38
N LEU A 1042 -13.04 -19.53 -10.87
CA LEU A 1042 -12.88 -18.78 -9.62
C LEU A 1042 -13.54 -17.41 -9.79
N SER A 1043 -14.83 -17.35 -9.43
CA SER A 1043 -15.50 -16.13 -9.01
C SER A 1043 -14.61 -15.37 -8.03
N GLU A 1044 -14.67 -14.04 -8.05
CA GLU A 1044 -14.19 -13.10 -7.04
C GLU A 1044 -14.35 -13.62 -5.60
N LYS A 1045 -13.45 -14.48 -5.15
CA LYS A 1045 -13.16 -14.65 -3.75
C LYS A 1045 -12.06 -13.64 -3.49
N LYS A 1046 -12.39 -12.63 -2.67
CA LYS A 1046 -11.38 -12.03 -1.80
C LYS A 1046 -10.48 -13.17 -1.35
N ILE A 1047 -9.22 -13.15 -1.76
CA ILE A 1047 -8.23 -14.11 -1.30
C ILE A 1047 -8.13 -13.87 0.20
N LYS A 1048 -8.89 -14.65 0.99
CA LYS A 1048 -8.58 -14.84 2.39
C LYS A 1048 -7.21 -15.48 2.37
N TYR A 1049 -6.21 -14.76 2.89
CA TYR A 1049 -4.90 -15.33 3.17
C TYR A 1049 -5.11 -16.70 3.83
N PRO A 1050 -4.54 -17.78 3.28
CA PRO A 1050 -4.71 -19.09 3.86
C PRO A 1050 -3.83 -19.16 5.12
N THR A 1051 -4.30 -18.63 6.25
CA THR A 1051 -4.04 -19.35 7.49
C THR A 1051 -4.69 -20.71 7.26
N GLY A 1052 -3.91 -21.78 7.31
CA GLY A 1052 -4.42 -23.12 7.01
C GLY A 1052 -5.71 -23.37 7.80
N LEU A 1053 -6.86 -23.37 7.11
CA LEU A 1053 -8.17 -23.52 7.73
C LEU A 1053 -8.28 -24.92 8.32
N ARG A 1054 -7.82 -25.07 9.55
CA ARG A 1054 -8.10 -26.23 10.39
C ARG A 1054 -9.58 -26.19 10.79
N LEU A 1055 -10.19 -27.37 10.85
CA LEU A 1055 -11.53 -27.60 11.42
C LEU A 1055 -11.74 -26.88 12.77
N THR A 1056 -10.66 -26.64 13.52
CA THR A 1056 -10.65 -25.93 14.80
C THR A 1056 -11.02 -24.45 14.70
N GLU A 1057 -10.65 -23.72 13.63
CA GLU A 1057 -10.99 -22.29 13.51
C GLU A 1057 -12.48 -22.09 13.21
N LYS A 1058 -13.06 -22.93 12.34
CA LYS A 1058 -14.52 -22.95 12.14
C LYS A 1058 -15.28 -23.34 13.40
N PHE A 1059 -14.70 -24.21 14.22
CA PHE A 1059 -15.27 -24.56 15.53
C PHE A 1059 -15.17 -23.37 16.50
N ILE A 1060 -14.03 -22.67 16.56
CA ILE A 1060 -13.83 -21.47 17.39
C ILE A 1060 -14.79 -20.34 17.00
N GLU A 1061 -15.07 -20.18 15.70
CA GLU A 1061 -16.05 -19.22 15.18
C GLU A 1061 -17.51 -19.68 15.34
N SER A 1062 -17.77 -20.87 15.90
CA SER A 1062 -19.13 -21.40 16.08
C SER A 1062 -19.77 -20.96 17.40
N ASP A 1063 -21.09 -20.77 17.38
CA ASP A 1063 -21.89 -20.50 18.59
C ASP A 1063 -21.69 -21.60 19.66
N THR A 1064 -21.48 -22.84 19.24
CA THR A 1064 -21.24 -23.97 20.14
C THR A 1064 -19.98 -23.77 20.98
N PHE A 1065 -18.90 -23.29 20.38
CA PHE A 1065 -17.67 -22.97 21.11
C PHE A 1065 -17.88 -21.82 22.08
N PHE A 1066 -18.64 -20.79 21.69
CA PHE A 1066 -19.00 -19.69 22.58
C PHE A 1066 -19.74 -20.19 23.83
N TYR A 1067 -20.78 -21.03 23.67
CA TYR A 1067 -21.50 -21.59 24.82
C TYR A 1067 -20.65 -22.52 25.68
N ILE A 1068 -19.81 -23.38 25.08
CA ILE A 1068 -18.88 -24.25 25.81
C ILE A 1068 -17.88 -23.42 26.61
N SER A 1069 -17.32 -22.37 26.00
CA SER A 1069 -16.40 -21.45 26.67
C SER A 1069 -17.08 -20.71 27.83
N LEU A 1070 -18.30 -20.22 27.63
CA LEU A 1070 -19.08 -19.56 28.68
C LEU A 1070 -19.34 -20.49 29.87
N VAL A 1071 -19.79 -21.72 29.61
CA VAL A 1071 -20.03 -22.72 30.67
C VAL A 1071 -18.72 -23.09 31.37
N SER A 1072 -17.63 -23.25 30.62
CA SER A 1072 -16.31 -23.52 31.19
C SER A 1072 -15.83 -22.40 32.11
N VAL A 1073 -16.00 -21.13 31.70
CA VAL A 1073 -15.66 -19.96 32.54
C VAL A 1073 -16.50 -19.96 33.81
N ILE A 1074 -17.82 -20.20 33.72
CA ILE A 1074 -18.70 -20.26 34.89
C ILE A 1074 -18.22 -21.34 35.86
N ILE A 1075 -17.99 -22.56 35.38
CA ILE A 1075 -17.51 -23.69 36.20
C ILE A 1075 -16.16 -23.36 36.85
N LEU A 1076 -15.22 -22.82 36.08
CA LEU A 1076 -13.90 -22.46 36.59
C LEU A 1076 -13.98 -21.37 37.66
N THR A 1077 -14.90 -20.40 37.51
CA THR A 1077 -15.10 -19.31 38.46
C THR A 1077 -15.71 -19.83 39.77
N PHE A 1078 -16.71 -20.73 39.70
CA PHE A 1078 -17.26 -21.39 40.87
C PHE A 1078 -16.23 -22.27 41.58
N LEU A 1079 -15.41 -23.00 40.82
CA LEU A 1079 -14.33 -23.81 41.38
C LEU A 1079 -13.29 -22.92 42.09
N ALA A 1080 -12.85 -21.83 41.44
CA ALA A 1080 -11.94 -20.85 42.02
C ALA A 1080 -12.47 -20.28 43.34
N ALA A 1081 -13.76 -19.95 43.42
CA ALA A 1081 -14.40 -19.44 44.63
C ALA A 1081 -14.40 -20.42 45.81
N THR A 1082 -14.26 -21.73 45.56
CA THR A 1082 -14.21 -22.75 46.62
C THR A 1082 -12.80 -23.02 47.16
N PHE A 1083 -11.74 -22.76 46.37
CA PHE A 1083 -10.36 -23.11 46.72
C PHE A 1083 -9.46 -21.91 47.03
N LEU A 1084 -9.81 -20.70 46.57
CA LEU A 1084 -8.98 -19.49 46.72
C LEU A 1084 -9.51 -18.59 47.84
N SER A 1085 -8.59 -17.91 48.53
CA SER A 1085 -8.97 -16.89 49.52
C SER A 1085 -9.46 -15.60 48.84
N GLN A 1086 -10.07 -14.69 49.60
CA GLN A 1086 -10.54 -13.40 49.07
C GLN A 1086 -9.41 -12.56 48.45
N SER A 1087 -8.22 -12.56 49.06
CA SER A 1087 -7.05 -11.87 48.52
C SER A 1087 -6.57 -12.49 47.21
N ASP A 1088 -6.57 -13.82 47.13
CA ASP A 1088 -6.11 -14.52 45.92
C ASP A 1088 -7.09 -14.32 44.76
N LEU A 1089 -8.40 -14.28 45.04
CA LEU A 1089 -9.43 -13.94 44.07
C LEU A 1089 -9.29 -12.50 43.56
N GLN A 1090 -8.94 -11.54 44.43
CA GLN A 1090 -8.68 -10.16 44.02
C GLN A 1090 -7.45 -10.07 43.10
N SER A 1091 -6.37 -10.78 43.44
CA SER A 1091 -5.16 -10.86 42.62
C SER A 1091 -5.44 -11.51 41.26
N LEU A 1092 -6.24 -12.60 41.24
CA LEU A 1092 -6.68 -13.25 40.01
C LEU A 1092 -7.54 -12.33 39.14
N PHE A 1093 -8.45 -11.55 39.75
CA PHE A 1093 -9.24 -10.56 39.04
C PHE A 1093 -8.37 -9.50 38.35
N LEU A 1094 -7.38 -8.96 39.06
CA LEU A 1094 -6.42 -7.99 38.50
C LEU A 1094 -5.60 -8.60 37.35
N PHE A 1095 -5.15 -9.84 37.52
CA PHE A 1095 -4.41 -10.58 36.48
C PHE A 1095 -5.26 -10.76 35.21
N THR A 1096 -6.51 -11.21 35.34
CA THR A 1096 -7.40 -11.43 34.20
C THR A 1096 -7.73 -10.13 33.46
N LEU A 1097 -8.10 -9.07 34.19
CA LEU A 1097 -8.42 -7.78 33.57
C LEU A 1097 -7.19 -7.20 32.87
N SER A 1098 -6.02 -7.27 33.49
CA SER A 1098 -4.78 -6.77 32.90
C SER A 1098 -4.35 -7.57 31.67
N THR A 1099 -4.59 -8.89 31.65
CA THR A 1099 -4.37 -9.74 30.47
C THR A 1099 -5.25 -9.31 29.29
N ILE A 1100 -6.52 -8.98 29.53
CA ILE A 1100 -7.45 -8.48 28.50
C ILE A 1100 -7.00 -7.10 28.00
N VAL A 1101 -6.63 -6.20 28.92
CA VAL A 1101 -6.14 -4.86 28.54
C VAL A 1101 -4.86 -4.97 27.71
N GLY A 1102 -3.91 -5.81 28.12
CA GLY A 1102 -2.68 -6.05 27.37
C GLY A 1102 -2.92 -6.61 25.97
N TYR A 1103 -3.91 -7.50 25.80
CA TYR A 1103 -4.36 -7.97 24.49
C TYR A 1103 -4.79 -6.81 23.56
N TYR A 1104 -5.69 -5.95 24.03
CA TYR A 1104 -6.18 -4.83 23.22
C TYR A 1104 -5.14 -3.74 22.98
N CYS A 1105 -4.26 -3.48 23.95
CA CYS A 1105 -3.21 -2.46 23.81
C CYS A 1105 -2.23 -2.77 22.68
N VAL A 1106 -1.98 -4.05 22.40
CA VAL A 1106 -0.99 -4.50 21.42
C VAL A 1106 -1.59 -4.68 20.03
N TRP A 1107 -2.83 -5.16 19.96
CA TRP A 1107 -3.51 -5.37 18.69
C TRP A 1107 -3.65 -4.08 17.87
N SER A 1108 -3.68 -2.93 18.54
CA SER A 1108 -3.76 -1.60 17.93
C SER A 1108 -2.40 -0.99 17.54
N VAL A 1109 -1.28 -1.65 17.82
CA VAL A 1109 0.06 -1.11 17.55
C VAL A 1109 0.37 -1.18 16.06
N THR A 1110 0.93 -0.10 15.51
CA THR A 1110 1.38 -0.09 14.12
C THR A 1110 2.52 -1.12 13.92
N PRO A 1111 2.51 -1.98 12.90
CA PRO A 1111 3.56 -3.00 12.71
C PRO A 1111 4.98 -2.45 12.64
N ALA A 1112 5.14 -1.23 12.09
CA ALA A 1112 6.41 -0.49 12.09
C ALA A 1112 6.99 -0.23 13.50
N LEU A 1113 6.15 -0.23 14.53
CA LEU A 1113 6.51 0.03 15.93
C LEU A 1113 6.59 -1.26 16.78
N HIS A 1114 6.48 -2.45 16.18
CA HIS A 1114 6.62 -3.72 16.92
C HIS A 1114 8.01 -3.92 17.55
N THR A 1115 9.09 -3.45 16.90
CA THR A 1115 10.44 -3.50 17.50
C THR A 1115 10.52 -2.60 18.74
N PRO A 1116 10.13 -1.30 18.67
CA PRO A 1116 9.96 -0.48 19.86
C PRO A 1116 9.03 -1.06 20.93
N LEU A 1117 7.94 -1.73 20.55
CA LEU A 1117 7.03 -2.38 21.48
C LEU A 1117 7.71 -3.50 22.27
N MET A 1118 8.47 -4.36 21.59
CA MET A 1118 9.25 -5.41 22.27
C MET A 1118 10.30 -4.84 23.21
N SER A 1119 10.97 -3.75 22.81
CA SER A 1119 11.94 -3.09 23.68
C SER A 1119 11.28 -2.42 24.88
N VAL A 1120 10.11 -1.79 24.72
CA VAL A 1120 9.43 -1.09 25.82
C VAL A 1120 8.78 -2.07 26.79
N THR A 1121 8.22 -3.17 26.31
CA THR A 1121 7.68 -4.24 27.16
C THR A 1121 8.79 -4.90 27.98
N ASN A 1122 9.96 -5.12 27.38
CA ASN A 1122 11.15 -5.52 28.11
C ASN A 1122 11.61 -4.47 29.14
N ALA A 1123 11.56 -3.18 28.80
CA ALA A 1123 11.91 -2.12 29.76
C ALA A 1123 10.93 -2.10 30.95
N LEU A 1124 9.64 -2.27 30.67
CA LEU A 1124 8.57 -2.34 31.66
C LEU A 1124 8.68 -3.58 32.55
N SER A 1125 9.18 -4.72 32.05
CA SER A 1125 9.37 -5.92 32.88
C SER A 1125 10.49 -5.75 33.92
N GLY A 1126 11.32 -4.71 33.77
CA GLY A 1126 12.21 -4.21 34.83
C GLY A 1126 11.49 -3.78 36.12
N VAL A 1127 10.15 -3.67 36.12
CA VAL A 1127 9.31 -3.46 37.31
C VAL A 1127 9.51 -4.52 38.40
N ILE A 1128 10.05 -5.70 38.07
CA ILE A 1128 10.45 -6.73 39.03
C ILE A 1128 11.45 -6.20 40.09
N ILE A 1129 12.09 -5.04 39.85
CA ILE A 1129 12.84 -4.29 40.87
C ILE A 1129 12.02 -4.04 42.14
N ILE A 1130 10.70 -3.84 42.03
CA ILE A 1130 9.81 -3.66 43.18
C ILE A 1130 9.75 -4.94 44.02
N GLY A 1131 9.70 -6.09 43.35
CA GLY A 1131 9.70 -7.39 44.04
C GLY A 1131 11.00 -7.63 44.80
N SER A 1132 12.14 -7.29 44.20
CA SER A 1132 13.42 -7.40 44.90
C SER A 1132 13.58 -6.38 46.02
N MET A 1133 13.02 -5.17 45.91
CA MET A 1133 13.02 -4.18 47.00
C MET A 1133 12.22 -4.65 48.23
N ILE A 1134 11.10 -5.33 48.03
CA ILE A 1134 10.25 -5.83 49.14
C ILE A 1134 10.98 -6.90 49.97
N GLU A 1135 11.86 -7.67 49.33
CA GLU A 1135 12.56 -8.80 49.95
C GLU A 1135 13.95 -8.45 50.53
N TYR A 1136 14.27 -7.15 50.74
CA TYR A 1136 15.52 -6.79 51.44
C TYR A 1136 15.47 -7.30 52.89
N GLY A 1137 16.42 -8.16 53.28
CA GLY A 1137 16.58 -8.60 54.67
C GLY A 1137 17.35 -7.62 55.56
N ASN A 1138 17.50 -7.94 56.85
CA ASN A 1138 18.10 -7.07 57.87
C ASN A 1138 19.64 -6.97 57.84
N GLY A 1139 20.34 -7.62 56.89
CA GLY A 1139 21.80 -7.51 56.77
C GLY A 1139 22.40 -8.14 55.51
N TYR A 1140 23.71 -7.93 55.32
CA TYR A 1140 24.50 -8.45 54.19
C TYR A 1140 24.86 -9.95 54.28
N LYS A 1141 24.40 -10.66 55.31
CA LYS A 1141 24.84 -12.03 55.62
C LYS A 1141 23.90 -13.12 55.11
N ASP A 1142 22.64 -12.79 54.84
CA ASP A 1142 21.63 -13.79 54.48
C ASP A 1142 21.55 -13.97 52.97
N LEU A 1143 21.40 -15.23 52.53
CA LEU A 1143 21.33 -15.58 51.11
C LEU A 1143 20.15 -14.88 50.41
N SER A 1144 19.03 -14.72 51.10
CA SER A 1144 17.86 -13.95 50.64
C SER A 1144 18.22 -12.51 50.25
N SER A 1145 18.92 -11.79 51.15
CA SER A 1145 19.37 -10.41 50.89
C SER A 1145 20.31 -10.31 49.69
N ILE A 1146 21.25 -11.25 49.54
CA ILE A 1146 22.20 -11.27 48.41
C ILE A 1146 21.45 -11.47 47.09
N LEU A 1147 20.51 -12.41 47.04
CA LEU A 1147 19.69 -12.68 45.86
C LEU A 1147 18.83 -11.47 45.49
N SER A 1148 18.22 -10.80 46.47
CA SER A 1148 17.47 -9.56 46.26
C SER A 1148 18.34 -8.41 45.74
N MET A 1149 19.58 -8.27 46.22
CA MET A 1149 20.53 -7.29 45.71
C MET A 1149 20.92 -7.58 44.25
N LEU A 1150 21.18 -8.84 43.90
CA LEU A 1150 21.47 -9.26 42.51
C LEU A 1150 20.26 -9.03 41.59
N ALA A 1151 19.05 -9.35 42.06
CA ALA A 1151 17.82 -9.05 41.34
C ALA A 1151 17.67 -7.54 41.10
N THR A 1152 17.89 -6.71 42.13
CA THR A 1152 17.85 -5.24 42.02
C THR A 1152 18.82 -4.74 40.95
N PHE A 1153 20.05 -5.27 40.94
CA PHE A 1153 21.08 -4.93 39.95
C PHE A 1153 20.63 -5.26 38.53
N LEU A 1154 20.20 -6.50 38.28
CA LEU A 1154 19.75 -6.96 36.96
C LEU A 1154 18.54 -6.19 36.44
N SER A 1155 17.54 -5.96 37.30
CA SER A 1155 16.36 -5.16 36.94
C SER A 1155 16.73 -3.73 36.59
N SER A 1156 17.70 -3.14 37.29
CA SER A 1156 18.15 -1.76 37.03
C SER A 1156 18.93 -1.63 35.73
N VAL A 1157 19.77 -2.61 35.39
CA VAL A 1157 20.43 -2.69 34.07
C VAL A 1157 19.39 -2.78 32.95
N ASN A 1158 18.39 -3.64 33.12
CA ASN A 1158 17.32 -3.82 32.14
C ASN A 1158 16.47 -2.56 31.96
N LEU A 1159 16.09 -1.90 33.05
CA LEU A 1159 15.26 -0.69 33.04
C LEU A 1159 16.00 0.46 32.33
N SER A 1160 17.23 0.77 32.75
CA SER A 1160 17.97 1.88 32.13
C SER A 1160 18.31 1.60 30.66
N GLY A 1161 18.73 0.37 30.35
CA GLY A 1161 19.05 -0.05 29.00
C GLY A 1161 17.82 -0.07 28.10
N GLY A 1162 16.74 -0.71 28.54
CA GLY A 1162 15.51 -0.89 27.78
C GLY A 1162 14.81 0.44 27.43
N PHE A 1163 14.65 1.36 28.39
CA PHE A 1163 14.04 2.67 28.10
C PHE A 1163 14.91 3.51 27.17
N TYR A 1164 16.24 3.44 27.31
CA TYR A 1164 17.16 4.19 26.47
C TYR A 1164 17.21 3.64 25.03
N VAL A 1165 17.25 2.32 24.86
CA VAL A 1165 17.13 1.66 23.53
C VAL A 1165 15.81 2.03 22.87
N THR A 1166 14.71 1.93 23.60
CA THR A 1166 13.38 2.30 23.09
C THR A 1166 13.37 3.76 22.64
N LYS A 1167 13.91 4.67 23.46
CA LYS A 1167 14.03 6.09 23.11
C LYS A 1167 14.85 6.28 21.82
N ARG A 1168 16.02 5.64 21.71
CA ARG A 1168 16.88 5.74 20.51
C ARG A 1168 16.15 5.30 19.24
N MET A 1169 15.41 4.19 19.30
CA MET A 1169 14.64 3.70 18.16
C MET A 1169 13.50 4.64 17.80
N LEU A 1170 12.76 5.13 18.81
CA LEU A 1170 11.68 6.08 18.59
C LEU A 1170 12.19 7.41 18.04
N ASP A 1171 13.37 7.88 18.46
CA ASP A 1171 13.95 9.12 17.97
C ASP A 1171 14.22 9.09 16.46
N MET A 1172 14.58 7.93 15.90
CA MET A 1172 14.84 7.75 14.45
C MET A 1172 13.60 7.96 13.57
N PHE A 1173 12.39 7.79 14.10
CA PHE A 1173 11.15 7.97 13.31
C PHE A 1173 10.68 9.43 13.18
N PHE A 1174 11.34 10.40 13.87
CA PHE A 1174 10.94 11.82 13.90
C PHE A 1174 12.04 12.77 13.40
N ILE A 1175 13.04 12.22 12.72
CA ILE A 1175 14.03 12.97 11.96
C ILE A 1175 13.41 13.27 10.60
#